data_AF-A0A914A114-F1
#
_entry.id   AF-A0A914A114-F1
#
_cell.length_a   1.000
_cell.length_b   1.000
_cell.length_c   1.000
_cell.angle_alpha   90.00
_cell.angle_beta   90.00
_cell.angle_gamma   90.00
#
_symmetry.space_group_name_H-M   'P 1'
#
loop_
_entity.id
_entity.type
_entity.pdbx_description
1 polymer ?
#
loop_
_entity_poly.entity_id
_entity_poly.type
_entity_poly.pdbx_seq_one_letter_code
_entity_poly.pdbx_strand_id
1 'polypeptide(L)'
;MTDSEIKIPITETSNPLTVDIDISSSYDLVGLLHQCDSEIFEGWDSYKSNNIFSDDLIFNLQRVSEKVVDILQKRNPACESVVFSGCGTSGRIGFLTSKSINNLLRNIDYKPCCEYIIAGDDKALLTSQESPEDSPQAGVKALQQICKKKKKVLYIGISCGLSAPFVAGQLLYCMEHLDIFTPVLVGFNPVEQARNNPIEGWNETFLSVVTKLSDVQSAGNGFIINPILGPEAITGSSRMKGGTATKLLLEIIMLNALRQLSSSMELGFVPDEDASHYLTADGAIRCNHLMHMYETVCKETYPQALSGGLHEVIDWAGTSLNAGRHVYYIGIDNIGVLGLVDASECPPTFGADVNDVRGFLFGGYTALENREGDLVIKSCPPVQEIIPIEDTMRRSYRDHQGSELEIGANYFVGTILHSLTPQDTVIFLTSSCSELNPAMKMMVQIVRGKCHQVVVFVCYRDANDTHEDIMPQFFSKIVRIRIPVTPYIRSFMEEEGKKPSWFDLLGVHAARRFAAELSCKLLLNAVSTGAHIQKGKVYKNLMVDLKLSNSKLFQRGIEIVKSLVMCSEDTARASVLRSLYGTNVVSEELKKMPVSEHTRIGSFKTKVIPTSLILASKGCLIHEAMEILLKFPVIRAALAQLWSVSNKTMAHFST
;
A
#
# COMPACT_ATOMS: atom_id res chain seq x y z
N MET A 1 -39.69 5.97 -1.61
CA MET A 1 -38.49 6.83 -1.60
C MET A 1 -38.49 7.54 -0.26
N THR A 2 -37.89 6.90 0.75
CA THR A 2 -37.80 7.38 2.13
C THR A 2 -36.36 7.18 2.57
N ASP A 3 -35.80 8.24 3.12
CA ASP A 3 -34.47 8.42 3.71
C ASP A 3 -33.25 8.13 2.82
N SER A 4 -32.43 9.16 2.68
CA SER A 4 -31.06 9.11 2.18
C SER A 4 -30.22 8.22 3.10
N GLU A 5 -30.28 6.90 2.92
CA GLU A 5 -29.27 6.00 3.47
C GLU A 5 -27.91 6.48 2.96
N ILE A 6 -27.06 6.92 3.89
CA ILE A 6 -25.67 7.27 3.60
C ILE A 6 -25.03 6.02 3.01
N LYS A 7 -24.83 6.02 1.69
CA LYS A 7 -24.27 4.89 0.97
C LYS A 7 -22.83 4.70 1.44
N ILE A 8 -22.54 3.55 2.05
CA ILE A 8 -21.18 3.19 2.50
C ILE A 8 -20.25 3.32 1.27
N PRO A 9 -19.11 4.03 1.37
CA PRO A 9 -18.18 4.18 0.25
C PRO A 9 -17.72 2.82 -0.27
N ILE A 10 -17.56 2.66 -1.59
CA ILE A 10 -17.18 1.38 -2.20
C ILE A 10 -15.92 0.80 -1.55
N THR A 11 -14.91 1.63 -1.27
CA THR A 11 -13.67 1.21 -0.59
C THR A 11 -13.86 0.66 0.83
N GLU A 12 -15.01 0.90 1.45
CA GLU A 12 -15.38 0.43 2.80
C GLU A 12 -16.46 -0.66 2.77
N THR A 13 -16.94 -1.06 1.59
CA THR A 13 -17.90 -2.16 1.48
C THR A 13 -17.19 -3.52 1.46
N SER A 14 -17.93 -4.57 1.81
CA SER A 14 -17.44 -5.95 1.77
C SER A 14 -17.45 -6.49 0.34
N ASN A 15 -16.35 -7.10 -0.10
CA ASN A 15 -16.34 -7.80 -1.38
C ASN A 15 -17.14 -9.13 -1.27
N PRO A 16 -18.16 -9.35 -2.11
CA PRO A 16 -18.99 -10.55 -2.07
C PRO A 16 -18.24 -11.83 -2.44
N LEU A 17 -17.14 -11.75 -3.19
CA LEU A 17 -16.33 -12.92 -3.55
C LEU A 17 -15.59 -13.49 -2.34
N THR A 18 -15.28 -12.66 -1.34
CA THR A 18 -14.36 -13.02 -0.24
C THR A 18 -15.03 -13.12 1.11
N VAL A 19 -16.36 -13.15 1.19
CA VAL A 19 -17.09 -13.17 2.48
C VAL A 19 -16.55 -14.27 3.41
N ASP A 20 -16.20 -15.43 2.87
CA ASP A 20 -15.69 -16.58 3.63
C ASP A 20 -14.18 -16.83 3.41
N ILE A 21 -13.42 -15.77 3.06
CA ILE A 21 -11.97 -15.88 2.83
C ILE A 21 -11.22 -16.36 4.08
N ASP A 22 -11.76 -16.11 5.27
CA ASP A 22 -11.15 -16.50 6.53
C ASP A 22 -11.16 -18.02 6.80
N ILE A 23 -12.05 -18.80 6.16
CA ILE A 23 -12.06 -20.29 6.21
C ILE A 23 -11.47 -20.93 4.97
N SER A 24 -11.00 -20.14 4.01
CA SER A 24 -10.47 -20.66 2.75
C SER A 24 -9.12 -21.34 2.96
N SER A 25 -8.84 -22.39 2.17
CA SER A 25 -7.48 -22.94 2.10
C SER A 25 -6.53 -21.89 1.52
N SER A 26 -5.22 -22.00 1.77
CA SER A 26 -4.24 -21.08 1.16
C SER A 26 -4.24 -21.13 -0.36
N TYR A 27 -4.61 -22.26 -0.95
CA TYR A 27 -4.77 -22.39 -2.41
C TYR A 27 -5.96 -21.56 -2.90
N ASP A 28 -7.14 -21.75 -2.30
CA ASP A 28 -8.36 -21.03 -2.68
C ASP A 28 -8.24 -19.54 -2.39
N LEU A 29 -7.59 -19.18 -1.28
CA LEU A 29 -7.29 -17.79 -0.92
C LEU A 29 -6.51 -17.08 -2.03
N VAL A 30 -5.47 -17.71 -2.59
CA VAL A 30 -4.72 -17.13 -3.71
C VAL A 30 -5.63 -16.92 -4.93
N GLY A 31 -6.54 -17.87 -5.20
CA GLY A 31 -7.55 -17.73 -6.25
C GLY A 31 -8.53 -16.57 -6.01
N LEU A 32 -9.00 -16.40 -4.78
CA LEU A 32 -9.88 -15.28 -4.39
C LEU A 32 -9.18 -13.93 -4.52
N LEU A 33 -7.92 -13.83 -4.10
CA LEU A 33 -7.12 -12.61 -4.28
C LEU A 33 -6.92 -12.29 -5.75
N HIS A 34 -6.63 -13.30 -6.58
CA HIS A 34 -6.51 -13.13 -8.02
C HIS A 34 -7.79 -12.57 -8.65
N GLN A 35 -8.96 -13.10 -8.27
CA GLN A 35 -10.24 -12.57 -8.74
C GLN A 35 -10.45 -11.12 -8.30
N CYS A 36 -10.18 -10.80 -7.04
CA CYS A 36 -10.32 -9.43 -6.52
C CYS A 36 -9.40 -8.43 -7.23
N ASP A 37 -8.12 -8.78 -7.45
CA ASP A 37 -7.19 -7.90 -8.19
C ASP A 37 -7.55 -7.80 -9.68
N SER A 38 -8.26 -8.78 -10.25
CA SER A 38 -8.78 -8.71 -11.63
C SER A 38 -9.92 -7.70 -11.77
N GLU A 39 -10.70 -7.44 -10.71
CA GLU A 39 -11.77 -6.43 -10.71
C GLU A 39 -11.26 -5.00 -10.99
N ILE A 40 -9.96 -4.73 -10.78
CA ILE A 40 -9.32 -3.47 -11.16
C ILE A 40 -9.54 -3.17 -12.66
N PHE A 41 -9.56 -4.22 -13.48
CA PHE A 41 -9.64 -4.14 -14.94
C PHE A 41 -11.08 -4.34 -15.46
N GLU A 42 -11.93 -5.03 -14.71
CA GLU A 42 -13.30 -5.37 -15.12
C GLU A 42 -14.32 -4.29 -14.73
N GLY A 43 -14.00 -3.47 -13.72
CA GLY A 43 -14.92 -2.49 -13.13
C GLY A 43 -15.90 -3.11 -12.14
N TRP A 44 -16.74 -2.28 -11.51
CA TRP A 44 -17.59 -2.71 -10.40
C TRP A 44 -19.04 -2.27 -10.53
N ASP A 45 -19.97 -3.24 -10.42
CA ASP A 45 -21.42 -3.03 -10.31
C ASP A 45 -21.98 -2.02 -11.33
N SER A 46 -22.63 -0.96 -10.86
CA SER A 46 -23.22 0.13 -11.65
C SER A 46 -22.17 1.09 -12.25
N TYR A 47 -20.90 0.93 -11.88
CA TYR A 47 -19.76 1.74 -12.32
C TYR A 47 -18.85 1.00 -13.31
N LYS A 48 -19.32 -0.06 -13.98
CA LYS A 48 -18.53 -0.80 -14.98
C LYS A 48 -17.99 0.09 -16.10
N SER A 49 -18.70 1.14 -16.49
CA SER A 49 -18.24 2.11 -17.48
C SER A 49 -17.18 3.09 -16.94
N ASN A 50 -17.00 3.18 -15.62
CA ASN A 50 -16.06 4.06 -14.95
C ASN A 50 -14.87 3.26 -14.37
N ASN A 51 -14.41 2.27 -15.13
CA ASN A 51 -13.27 1.41 -14.78
C ASN A 51 -11.96 2.01 -15.31
N ILE A 52 -10.88 1.22 -15.22
CA ILE A 52 -9.54 1.66 -15.63
C ILE A 52 -9.37 1.86 -17.14
N PHE A 53 -10.28 1.35 -17.97
CA PHE A 53 -10.27 1.50 -19.44
C PHE A 53 -11.27 2.56 -19.93
N SER A 54 -11.86 3.35 -19.05
CA SER A 54 -12.79 4.40 -19.45
C SER A 54 -12.09 5.50 -20.26
N ASP A 55 -12.76 5.97 -21.32
CA ASP A 55 -12.22 7.02 -22.21
C ASP A 55 -11.88 8.31 -21.44
N ASP A 56 -12.74 8.71 -20.50
CA ASP A 56 -12.52 9.88 -19.64
C ASP A 56 -11.26 9.75 -18.78
N LEU A 57 -10.99 8.55 -18.24
CA LEU A 57 -9.79 8.29 -17.47
C LEU A 57 -8.55 8.33 -18.36
N ILE A 58 -8.58 7.65 -19.50
CA ILE A 58 -7.46 7.64 -20.46
C ILE A 58 -7.13 9.07 -20.90
N PHE A 59 -8.15 9.86 -21.22
CA PHE A 59 -8.00 11.28 -21.55
C PHE A 59 -7.33 12.06 -20.41
N ASN A 60 -7.82 11.91 -19.16
CA ASN A 60 -7.22 12.60 -18.02
C ASN A 60 -5.78 12.16 -17.75
N LEU A 61 -5.46 10.87 -17.89
CA LEU A 61 -4.09 10.36 -17.73
C LEU A 61 -3.14 10.94 -18.78
N GLN A 62 -3.58 11.02 -20.04
CA GLN A 62 -2.82 11.70 -21.08
C GLN A 62 -2.57 13.17 -20.72
N ARG A 63 -3.62 13.90 -20.32
CA ARG A 63 -3.52 15.33 -19.99
C ARG A 63 -2.58 15.58 -18.80
N VAL A 64 -2.59 14.70 -17.80
CA VAL A 64 -1.63 14.76 -16.69
C VAL A 64 -0.21 14.42 -17.16
N SER A 65 -0.06 13.45 -18.07
CA SER A 65 1.24 13.13 -18.70
C SER A 65 1.83 14.34 -19.43
N GLU A 66 1.00 15.11 -20.16
CA GLU A 66 1.41 16.36 -20.82
C GLU A 66 1.95 17.39 -19.81
N LYS A 67 1.33 17.50 -18.62
CA LYS A 67 1.83 18.38 -17.54
C LYS A 67 3.18 17.92 -16.99
N VAL A 68 3.43 16.61 -16.94
CA VAL A 68 4.75 16.07 -16.60
C VAL A 68 5.77 16.42 -17.68
N VAL A 69 5.42 16.27 -18.96
CA VAL A 69 6.29 16.64 -20.10
C VAL A 69 6.69 18.10 -20.01
N ASP A 70 5.75 19.02 -19.76
CA ASP A 70 6.05 20.45 -19.61
C ASP A 70 7.14 20.72 -18.54
N ILE A 71 7.08 19.99 -17.43
CA ILE A 71 8.03 20.11 -16.31
C ILE A 71 9.41 19.57 -16.70
N LEU A 72 9.43 18.42 -17.38
CA LEU A 72 10.67 17.75 -17.77
C LEU A 72 11.39 18.50 -18.90
N GLN A 73 10.67 19.00 -19.91
CA GLN A 73 11.24 19.64 -21.10
C GLN A 73 12.13 20.85 -20.76
N LYS A 74 11.77 21.64 -19.76
CA LYS A 74 12.52 22.84 -19.37
C LYS A 74 13.79 22.55 -18.58
N ARG A 75 13.98 21.31 -18.11
CA ARG A 75 15.15 20.86 -17.33
C ARG A 75 15.52 21.78 -16.15
N ASN A 76 14.52 22.37 -15.49
CA ASN A 76 14.72 23.31 -14.39
C ASN A 76 14.15 22.78 -13.06
N PRO A 77 14.74 21.72 -12.48
CA PRO A 77 14.25 21.12 -11.22
C PRO A 77 14.36 22.07 -10.02
N ALA A 78 15.10 23.18 -10.12
CA ALA A 78 15.17 24.17 -9.05
C ALA A 78 13.84 24.95 -8.92
N CYS A 79 13.13 25.14 -10.03
CA CYS A 79 11.88 25.90 -10.09
C CYS A 79 10.65 25.03 -10.41
N GLU A 80 10.82 23.82 -10.93
CA GLU A 80 9.70 22.98 -11.35
C GLU A 80 9.79 21.58 -10.73
N SER A 81 8.66 20.94 -10.44
CA SER A 81 8.63 19.58 -9.88
C SER A 81 7.28 18.88 -10.04
N VAL A 82 7.34 17.55 -10.06
CA VAL A 82 6.18 16.68 -9.81
C VAL A 82 6.22 16.26 -8.35
N VAL A 83 5.14 16.41 -7.60
CA VAL A 83 5.07 16.09 -6.17
C VAL A 83 4.00 15.03 -5.95
N PHE A 84 4.40 13.85 -5.47
CA PHE A 84 3.49 12.79 -5.04
C PHE A 84 3.21 12.92 -3.54
N SER A 85 1.95 12.88 -3.12
CA SER A 85 1.58 12.99 -1.71
C SER A 85 0.54 11.96 -1.31
N GLY A 86 0.69 11.35 -0.13
CA GLY A 86 -0.31 10.41 0.39
C GLY A 86 -0.07 10.03 1.85
N CYS A 87 -0.95 9.17 2.37
CA CYS A 87 -0.86 8.63 3.73
C CYS A 87 -0.68 7.10 3.67
N GLY A 88 0.02 6.51 4.64
CA GLY A 88 0.28 5.06 4.68
C GLY A 88 0.82 4.52 3.36
N THR A 89 0.24 3.42 2.86
CA THR A 89 0.62 2.83 1.56
C THR A 89 0.61 3.84 0.41
N SER A 90 -0.37 4.74 0.33
CA SER A 90 -0.44 5.74 -0.75
C SER A 90 0.81 6.64 -0.76
N GLY A 91 1.26 7.08 0.42
CA GLY A 91 2.50 7.86 0.54
C GLY A 91 3.75 7.04 0.21
N ARG A 92 3.79 5.76 0.62
CA ARG A 92 4.91 4.85 0.32
C ARG A 92 5.02 4.53 -1.18
N ILE A 93 3.90 4.37 -1.88
CA ILE A 93 3.87 4.22 -3.33
C ILE A 93 4.30 5.52 -4.01
N GLY A 94 3.83 6.69 -3.55
CA GLY A 94 4.31 7.99 -4.04
C GLY A 94 5.82 8.17 -3.90
N PHE A 95 6.39 7.75 -2.76
CA PHE A 95 7.83 7.67 -2.55
C PHE A 95 8.51 6.73 -3.55
N LEU A 96 8.03 5.49 -3.66
CA LEU A 96 8.60 4.48 -4.57
C LEU A 96 8.60 4.95 -6.02
N THR A 97 7.49 5.53 -6.49
CA THR A 97 7.37 6.13 -7.82
C THR A 97 8.37 7.27 -7.99
N SER A 98 8.47 8.20 -7.03
CA SER A 98 9.42 9.31 -7.11
C SER A 98 10.87 8.84 -7.24
N LYS A 99 11.26 7.82 -6.46
CA LYS A 99 12.59 7.19 -6.50
C LYS A 99 12.84 6.53 -7.84
N SER A 100 11.90 5.70 -8.29
CA SER A 100 11.96 5.01 -9.59
C SER A 100 12.17 5.97 -10.75
N ILE A 101 11.35 7.03 -10.82
CA ILE A 101 11.45 8.00 -11.91
C ILE A 101 12.73 8.81 -11.82
N ASN A 102 13.11 9.27 -10.63
CA ASN A 102 14.37 10.01 -10.48
C ASN A 102 15.59 9.16 -10.89
N ASN A 103 15.57 7.85 -10.64
CA ASN A 103 16.60 6.94 -11.14
C ASN A 103 16.61 6.85 -12.68
N LEU A 104 15.44 6.74 -13.31
CA LEU A 104 15.34 6.77 -14.77
C LEU A 104 15.82 8.11 -15.36
N LEU A 105 15.49 9.23 -14.71
CA LEU A 105 15.94 10.56 -15.13
C LEU A 105 17.47 10.69 -15.05
N ARG A 106 18.10 10.21 -13.97
CA ARG A 106 19.58 10.21 -13.84
C ARG A 106 20.24 9.41 -14.97
N ASN A 107 19.66 8.28 -15.37
CA ASN A 107 20.19 7.45 -16.45
C ASN A 107 20.18 8.14 -17.83
N ILE A 108 19.35 9.18 -17.99
CA ILE A 108 19.26 9.99 -19.21
C ILE A 108 19.90 11.38 -19.07
N ASP A 109 20.72 11.59 -18.05
CA ASP A 109 21.35 12.87 -17.69
C ASP A 109 20.34 14.01 -17.43
N TYR A 110 19.15 13.65 -16.94
CA TYR A 110 18.19 14.60 -16.38
C TYR A 110 18.38 14.68 -14.87
N LYS A 111 18.28 15.90 -14.36
CA LYS A 111 18.27 16.12 -12.91
C LYS A 111 16.95 15.63 -12.31
N PRO A 112 16.98 14.97 -11.13
CA PRO A 112 15.78 14.61 -10.39
C PRO A 112 14.81 15.79 -10.20
N CYS A 113 13.53 15.56 -10.46
CA CYS A 113 12.48 16.57 -10.32
C CYS A 113 11.18 16.01 -9.72
N CYS A 114 11.15 14.72 -9.37
CA CYS A 114 10.05 14.10 -8.66
C CYS A 114 10.32 14.17 -7.15
N GLU A 115 9.34 14.65 -6.40
CA GLU A 115 9.38 14.79 -4.94
C GLU A 115 8.26 13.93 -4.33
N TYR A 116 8.41 13.57 -3.07
CA TYR A 116 7.35 12.89 -2.31
C TYR A 116 7.05 13.59 -0.99
N ILE A 117 5.81 13.39 -0.54
CA ILE A 117 5.28 13.77 0.76
C ILE A 117 4.52 12.57 1.34
N ILE A 118 4.81 12.23 2.58
CA ILE A 118 4.07 11.21 3.30
C ILE A 118 3.69 11.75 4.68
N ALA A 119 2.45 11.52 5.09
CA ALA A 119 2.00 11.89 6.44
C ALA A 119 2.81 11.10 7.49
N GLY A 120 3.48 11.81 8.40
CA GLY A 120 4.42 11.22 9.36
C GLY A 120 5.89 11.19 8.89
N ASP A 121 6.20 11.88 7.79
CA ASP A 121 7.54 12.05 7.22
C ASP A 121 8.25 10.70 6.96
N ASP A 122 9.58 10.68 6.83
CA ASP A 122 10.29 9.47 6.38
C ASP A 122 10.16 8.29 7.35
N LYS A 123 9.84 8.54 8.62
CA LYS A 123 9.50 7.49 9.58
C LYS A 123 8.29 6.67 9.14
N ALA A 124 7.33 7.29 8.46
CA ALA A 124 6.15 6.62 7.92
C ALA A 124 6.49 5.68 6.75
N LEU A 125 7.66 5.78 6.13
CA LEU A 125 8.10 4.82 5.11
C LEU A 125 8.33 3.42 5.69
N LEU A 126 8.68 3.34 6.98
CA LEU A 126 9.10 2.10 7.65
C LEU A 126 8.11 1.63 8.72
N THR A 127 7.36 2.57 9.30
CA THR A 127 6.43 2.31 10.39
C THR A 127 5.05 2.85 10.06
N SER A 128 4.02 2.31 10.70
CA SER A 128 2.68 2.86 10.59
C SER A 128 2.57 4.15 11.41
N GLN A 129 2.30 5.26 10.73
CA GLN A 129 2.07 6.59 11.29
C GLN A 129 0.71 7.08 10.82
N GLU A 130 -0.36 6.60 11.45
CA GLU A 130 -1.73 6.87 11.00
C GLU A 130 -2.27 8.21 11.50
N SER A 131 -1.91 8.63 12.71
CA SER A 131 -2.44 9.85 13.33
C SER A 131 -2.13 11.13 12.54
N PRO A 132 -0.95 11.29 11.89
CA PRO A 132 -0.69 12.43 11.00
C PRO A 132 -1.66 12.55 9.80
N GLU A 133 -2.36 11.48 9.39
CA GLU A 133 -3.36 11.51 8.30
C GLU A 133 -4.49 12.52 8.58
N ASP A 134 -4.85 12.71 9.85
CA ASP A 134 -6.00 13.50 10.28
C ASP A 134 -5.73 15.03 10.32
N SER A 135 -4.54 15.51 9.91
CA SER A 135 -4.17 16.95 9.95
C SER A 135 -4.06 17.60 8.56
N PRO A 136 -5.05 18.40 8.12
CA PRO A 136 -4.95 19.20 6.90
C PRO A 136 -3.78 20.18 6.92
N GLN A 137 -3.56 20.85 8.06
CA GLN A 137 -2.53 21.89 8.21
C GLN A 137 -1.13 21.29 8.15
N ALA A 138 -0.91 20.09 8.69
CA ALA A 138 0.36 19.38 8.53
C ALA A 138 0.64 19.09 7.04
N GLY A 139 -0.38 18.67 6.29
CA GLY A 139 -0.29 18.47 4.85
C GLY A 139 0.14 19.74 4.10
N VAL A 140 -0.53 20.86 4.36
CA VAL A 140 -0.20 22.16 3.76
C VAL A 140 1.22 22.59 4.09
N LYS A 141 1.62 22.48 5.36
CA LYS A 141 2.98 22.85 5.81
C LYS A 141 4.06 22.02 5.10
N ALA A 142 3.86 20.71 4.97
CA ALA A 142 4.79 19.83 4.26
C ALA A 142 4.91 20.21 2.78
N LEU A 143 3.78 20.50 2.12
CA LEU A 143 3.75 20.94 0.73
C LEU A 143 4.47 22.28 0.52
N GLN A 144 4.20 23.26 1.39
CA GLN A 144 4.87 24.57 1.37
C GLN A 144 6.38 24.44 1.53
N GLN A 145 6.84 23.57 2.43
CA GLN A 145 8.26 23.37 2.68
C GLN A 145 8.98 22.80 1.45
N ILE A 146 8.40 21.79 0.80
CA ILE A 146 8.98 21.16 -0.40
C ILE A 146 8.90 22.08 -1.61
N CYS A 147 7.83 22.88 -1.71
CA CYS A 147 7.59 23.74 -2.86
C CYS A 147 8.11 25.18 -2.69
N LYS A 148 8.81 25.51 -1.60
CA LYS A 148 9.19 26.90 -1.22
C LYS A 148 9.86 27.73 -2.33
N LYS A 149 10.59 27.10 -3.25
CA LYS A 149 11.30 27.78 -4.36
C LYS A 149 10.71 27.44 -5.74
N LYS A 150 9.61 26.68 -5.78
CA LYS A 150 9.00 26.22 -7.01
C LYS A 150 8.06 27.29 -7.56
N LYS A 151 8.02 27.38 -8.89
CA LYS A 151 7.17 28.27 -9.67
C LYS A 151 6.14 27.51 -10.50
N LYS A 152 6.37 26.21 -10.75
CA LYS A 152 5.42 25.31 -11.41
C LYS A 152 5.48 23.94 -10.74
N VAL A 153 4.36 23.47 -10.23
CA VAL A 153 4.28 22.19 -9.52
C VAL A 153 3.07 21.40 -10.01
N LEU A 154 3.32 20.20 -10.52
CA LEU A 154 2.25 19.20 -10.67
C LEU A 154 2.12 18.46 -9.34
N TYR A 155 1.05 18.73 -8.60
CA TYR A 155 0.77 18.07 -7.34
C TYR A 155 -0.16 16.89 -7.57
N ILE A 156 0.22 15.69 -7.14
CA ILE A 156 -0.57 14.46 -7.21
C ILE A 156 -0.84 13.96 -5.80
N GLY A 157 -2.02 14.28 -5.28
CA GLY A 157 -2.52 13.83 -3.99
C GLY A 157 -3.24 12.49 -4.09
N ILE A 158 -2.91 11.54 -3.24
CA ILE A 158 -3.39 10.16 -3.32
C ILE A 158 -4.18 9.83 -2.04
N SER A 159 -5.47 9.56 -2.20
CA SER A 159 -6.35 9.09 -1.12
C SER A 159 -7.32 8.05 -1.67
N CYS A 160 -7.00 6.76 -1.49
CA CYS A 160 -7.81 5.66 -2.05
C CYS A 160 -9.31 5.80 -1.74
N GLY A 161 -9.64 6.12 -0.48
CA GLY A 161 -11.01 6.27 -0.01
C GLY A 161 -11.62 7.67 -0.15
N LEU A 162 -10.89 8.64 -0.72
CA LEU A 162 -11.29 10.07 -0.74
C LEU A 162 -11.65 10.58 0.67
N SER A 163 -10.74 10.38 1.62
CA SER A 163 -11.05 10.54 3.05
C SER A 163 -9.95 11.13 3.92
N ALA A 164 -8.72 11.27 3.42
CA ALA A 164 -7.54 11.67 4.19
C ALA A 164 -7.44 13.21 4.35
N PRO A 165 -7.66 13.78 5.56
CA PRO A 165 -7.59 15.23 5.77
C PRO A 165 -6.26 15.87 5.35
N PHE A 166 -5.14 15.17 5.56
CA PHE A 166 -3.80 15.60 5.12
C PHE A 166 -3.73 15.94 3.63
N VAL A 167 -4.33 15.09 2.78
CA VAL A 167 -4.37 15.31 1.32
C VAL A 167 -5.41 16.38 0.96
N ALA A 168 -6.55 16.42 1.65
CA ALA A 168 -7.58 17.43 1.42
C ALA A 168 -7.04 18.86 1.65
N GLY A 169 -6.27 19.07 2.72
CA GLY A 169 -5.64 20.37 2.99
C GLY A 169 -4.69 20.80 1.89
N GLN A 170 -3.88 19.87 1.37
CA GLN A 170 -2.95 20.13 0.28
C GLN A 170 -3.67 20.47 -1.04
N LEU A 171 -4.74 19.74 -1.37
CA LEU A 171 -5.55 20.02 -2.55
C LEU A 171 -6.18 21.41 -2.49
N LEU A 172 -6.77 21.76 -1.34
CA LEU A 172 -7.36 23.09 -1.16
C LEU A 172 -6.31 24.19 -1.35
N TYR A 173 -5.14 24.04 -0.72
CA TYR A 173 -4.03 24.97 -0.88
C TYR A 173 -3.56 25.12 -2.34
N CYS A 174 -3.45 24.00 -3.07
CA CYS A 174 -3.12 24.03 -4.50
C CYS A 174 -4.16 24.80 -5.32
N MET A 175 -5.45 24.63 -5.03
CA MET A 175 -6.53 25.33 -5.73
C MET A 175 -6.57 26.84 -5.44
N GLU A 176 -6.06 27.27 -4.28
CA GLU A 176 -5.89 28.69 -3.95
C GLU A 176 -4.69 29.34 -4.68
N HIS A 177 -3.80 28.52 -5.26
CA HIS A 177 -2.51 28.95 -5.85
C HIS A 177 -2.29 28.32 -7.23
N LEU A 178 -3.32 28.36 -8.11
CA LEU A 178 -3.28 27.74 -9.44
C LEU A 178 -2.25 28.36 -10.40
N ASP A 179 -1.69 29.52 -10.07
CA ASP A 179 -0.55 30.12 -10.77
C ASP A 179 0.74 29.31 -10.60
N ILE A 180 0.85 28.55 -9.51
CA ILE A 180 1.98 27.67 -9.19
C ILE A 180 1.61 26.20 -9.37
N PHE A 181 0.41 25.80 -8.93
CA PHE A 181 0.04 24.38 -8.81
C PHE A 181 -0.95 23.92 -9.86
N THR A 182 -0.76 22.70 -10.36
CA THR A 182 -1.80 21.91 -11.02
C THR A 182 -2.18 20.76 -10.09
N PRO A 183 -3.35 20.81 -9.41
CA PRO A 183 -3.78 19.75 -8.50
C PRO A 183 -4.35 18.54 -9.27
N VAL A 184 -3.87 17.36 -8.89
CA VAL A 184 -4.39 16.06 -9.32
C VAL A 184 -4.75 15.26 -8.06
N LEU A 185 -5.94 14.67 -8.05
CA LEU A 185 -6.38 13.73 -7.03
C LEU A 185 -6.48 12.32 -7.61
N VAL A 186 -5.88 11.34 -6.94
CA VAL A 186 -6.03 9.91 -7.22
C VAL A 186 -6.81 9.26 -6.08
N GLY A 187 -7.89 8.56 -6.40
CA GLY A 187 -8.72 7.80 -5.44
C GLY A 187 -9.60 6.78 -6.16
N PHE A 188 -10.45 6.04 -5.44
CA PHE A 188 -11.20 4.90 -6.03
C PHE A 188 -12.67 4.85 -5.60
N ASN A 189 -13.18 5.99 -5.12
CA ASN A 189 -14.60 6.19 -4.88
C ASN A 189 -15.17 7.21 -5.89
N PRO A 190 -16.48 7.12 -6.18
CA PRO A 190 -17.20 8.22 -6.80
C PRO A 190 -17.08 9.48 -5.93
N VAL A 191 -17.08 10.67 -6.54
CA VAL A 191 -16.91 11.94 -5.83
C VAL A 191 -17.96 12.11 -4.74
N GLU A 192 -19.21 11.74 -5.04
CA GLU A 192 -20.35 11.82 -4.12
C GLU A 192 -20.22 10.90 -2.89
N GLN A 193 -19.30 9.92 -2.91
CA GLN A 193 -19.00 9.03 -1.78
C GLN A 193 -17.74 9.47 -1.00
N ALA A 194 -17.13 10.61 -1.36
CA ALA A 194 -16.05 11.17 -0.56
C ALA A 194 -16.51 11.48 0.88
N ARG A 195 -15.59 11.44 1.83
CA ARG A 195 -15.91 11.62 3.25
C ARG A 195 -16.55 12.99 3.50
N ASN A 196 -17.79 12.97 3.98
CA ASN A 196 -18.55 14.17 4.33
C ASN A 196 -18.64 14.44 5.85
N ASN A 197 -18.01 13.61 6.68
CA ASN A 197 -17.94 13.87 8.12
C ASN A 197 -17.05 15.09 8.38
N PRO A 198 -17.40 15.95 9.36
CA PRO A 198 -16.56 17.06 9.77
C PRO A 198 -15.13 16.61 10.11
N ILE A 199 -14.16 17.43 9.70
CA ILE A 199 -12.75 17.24 10.03
C ILE A 199 -12.45 18.12 11.25
N GLU A 200 -11.87 17.53 12.30
CA GLU A 200 -11.61 18.22 13.55
C GLU A 200 -10.69 19.43 13.36
N GLY A 201 -11.09 20.60 13.86
CA GLY A 201 -10.33 21.84 13.72
C GLY A 201 -10.27 22.38 12.28
N TRP A 202 -11.17 21.96 11.39
CA TRP A 202 -11.22 22.43 10.01
C TRP A 202 -12.65 22.62 9.50
N ASN A 203 -12.87 23.63 8.65
CA ASN A 203 -14.21 24.03 8.19
C ASN A 203 -14.69 23.30 6.94
N GLU A 204 -13.85 22.44 6.36
CA GLU A 204 -14.12 21.72 5.12
C GLU A 204 -14.25 20.22 5.40
N THR A 205 -14.98 19.53 4.53
CA THR A 205 -15.00 18.07 4.47
C THR A 205 -14.15 17.61 3.29
N PHE A 206 -13.82 16.33 3.20
CA PHE A 206 -13.14 15.84 1.99
C PHE A 206 -14.06 16.01 0.77
N LEU A 207 -15.37 15.72 0.94
CA LEU A 207 -16.36 15.94 -0.10
C LEU A 207 -16.37 17.39 -0.60
N SER A 208 -16.42 18.39 0.29
CA SER A 208 -16.43 19.79 -0.13
C SER A 208 -15.17 20.20 -0.91
N VAL A 209 -14.01 19.65 -0.55
CA VAL A 209 -12.74 19.87 -1.27
C VAL A 209 -12.77 19.21 -2.66
N VAL A 210 -13.24 17.97 -2.77
CA VAL A 210 -13.30 17.28 -4.07
C VAL A 210 -14.32 17.92 -5.00
N THR A 211 -15.46 18.40 -4.47
CA THR A 211 -16.44 19.16 -5.27
C THR A 211 -15.80 20.42 -5.86
N LYS A 212 -15.03 21.18 -5.06
CA LYS A 212 -14.25 22.33 -5.58
C LYS A 212 -13.23 21.91 -6.63
N LEU A 213 -12.58 20.76 -6.44
CA LEU A 213 -11.63 20.23 -7.43
C LEU A 213 -12.34 19.82 -8.73
N SER A 214 -13.59 19.36 -8.68
CA SER A 214 -14.40 19.09 -9.87
C SER A 214 -14.62 20.38 -10.67
N ASP A 215 -14.93 21.50 -10.01
CA ASP A 215 -15.07 22.80 -10.69
C ASP A 215 -13.75 23.25 -11.35
N VAL A 216 -12.63 23.06 -10.65
CA VAL A 216 -11.27 23.33 -11.17
C VAL A 216 -10.92 22.44 -12.37
N GLN A 217 -11.34 21.17 -12.35
CA GLN A 217 -11.19 20.26 -13.48
C GLN A 217 -12.04 20.69 -14.68
N SER A 218 -13.30 21.09 -14.47
CA SER A 218 -14.15 21.62 -15.55
C SER A 218 -13.56 22.89 -16.19
N ALA A 219 -12.81 23.68 -15.43
CA ALA A 219 -12.04 24.82 -15.94
C ALA A 219 -10.70 24.44 -16.61
N GLY A 220 -10.32 23.15 -16.62
CA GLY A 220 -9.08 22.66 -17.23
C GLY A 220 -7.81 22.88 -16.41
N ASN A 221 -7.94 23.22 -15.12
CA ASN A 221 -6.83 23.61 -14.24
C ASN A 221 -6.45 22.54 -13.20
N GLY A 222 -7.15 21.41 -13.18
CA GLY A 222 -6.89 20.29 -12.26
C GLY A 222 -7.51 18.99 -12.77
N PHE A 223 -7.26 17.88 -12.06
CA PHE A 223 -7.69 16.56 -12.49
C PHE A 223 -8.11 15.67 -11.32
N ILE A 224 -9.13 14.85 -11.54
CA ILE A 224 -9.59 13.78 -10.67
C ILE A 224 -9.43 12.47 -11.46
N ILE A 225 -8.62 11.58 -10.93
CA ILE A 225 -8.33 10.25 -11.46
C ILE A 225 -8.95 9.26 -10.48
N ASN A 226 -10.21 8.88 -10.71
CA ASN A 226 -10.97 8.05 -9.78
C ASN A 226 -11.71 6.85 -10.43
N PRO A 227 -10.99 5.91 -11.09
CA PRO A 227 -11.61 4.69 -11.57
C PRO A 227 -12.19 3.88 -10.41
N ILE A 228 -13.33 3.24 -10.63
CA ILE A 228 -14.03 2.45 -9.63
C ILE A 228 -13.60 0.99 -9.74
N LEU A 229 -12.83 0.55 -8.74
CA LEU A 229 -12.21 -0.78 -8.70
C LEU A 229 -13.10 -1.85 -8.05
N GLY A 230 -14.11 -1.42 -7.31
CA GLY A 230 -14.86 -2.29 -6.40
C GLY A 230 -14.19 -2.48 -5.04
N PRO A 231 -14.82 -3.23 -4.13
CA PRO A 231 -14.36 -3.39 -2.76
C PRO A 231 -13.11 -4.26 -2.68
N GLU A 232 -12.37 -4.10 -1.59
CA GLU A 232 -11.14 -4.85 -1.32
C GLU A 232 -11.43 -6.30 -0.91
N ALA A 233 -10.49 -7.22 -1.20
CA ALA A 233 -10.59 -8.62 -0.76
C ALA A 233 -10.75 -8.73 0.75
N ILE A 234 -10.05 -7.86 1.49
CA ILE A 234 -10.27 -7.58 2.91
C ILE A 234 -10.80 -6.16 3.01
N THR A 235 -12.03 -6.01 3.49
CA THR A 235 -12.78 -4.75 3.53
C THR A 235 -11.95 -3.60 4.10
N GLY A 236 -11.75 -2.55 3.30
CA GLY A 236 -11.01 -1.35 3.71
C GLY A 236 -9.49 -1.48 3.72
N SER A 237 -8.92 -2.61 3.27
CA SER A 237 -7.48 -2.84 3.15
C SER A 237 -6.91 -2.18 1.88
N SER A 238 -6.90 -0.85 1.86
CA SER A 238 -6.52 -0.05 0.67
C SER A 238 -5.08 -0.25 0.20
N ARG A 239 -4.25 -1.00 0.94
CA ARG A 239 -2.91 -1.42 0.52
C ARG A 239 -2.93 -2.44 -0.64
N MET A 240 -4.06 -3.14 -0.81
CA MET A 240 -4.27 -4.20 -1.79
C MET A 240 -4.64 -3.60 -3.15
N LYS A 241 -5.91 -3.68 -3.61
CA LYS A 241 -6.33 -3.20 -4.94
C LYS A 241 -6.07 -1.71 -5.08
N GLY A 242 -6.42 -0.90 -4.10
CA GLY A 242 -6.17 0.55 -4.12
C GLY A 242 -4.68 0.89 -4.27
N GLY A 243 -3.80 0.20 -3.55
CA GLY A 243 -2.36 0.35 -3.67
C GLY A 243 -1.82 -0.11 -5.02
N THR A 244 -2.35 -1.22 -5.55
CA THR A 244 -2.03 -1.75 -6.88
C THR A 244 -2.43 -0.77 -7.98
N ALA A 245 -3.67 -0.27 -7.93
CA ALA A 245 -4.19 0.73 -8.86
C ALA A 245 -3.47 2.08 -8.77
N THR A 246 -3.09 2.51 -7.57
CA THR A 246 -2.25 3.71 -7.41
C THR A 246 -0.93 3.52 -8.14
N LYS A 247 -0.22 2.41 -7.90
CA LYS A 247 1.08 2.14 -8.52
C LYS A 247 0.97 2.18 -10.05
N LEU A 248 0.00 1.46 -10.61
CA LEU A 248 -0.16 1.34 -12.06
C LEU A 248 -0.53 2.70 -12.70
N LEU A 249 -1.43 3.49 -12.11
CA LEU A 249 -1.83 4.79 -12.64
C LEU A 249 -0.69 5.80 -12.65
N LEU A 250 0.07 5.89 -11.54
CA LEU A 250 1.23 6.78 -11.47
C LEU A 250 2.29 6.37 -12.49
N GLU A 251 2.56 5.08 -12.65
CA GLU A 251 3.56 4.58 -13.60
C GLU A 251 3.11 4.77 -15.04
N ILE A 252 1.81 4.65 -15.35
CA ILE A 252 1.26 4.98 -16.67
C ILE A 252 1.52 6.45 -17.00
N ILE A 253 1.18 7.37 -16.10
CA ILE A 253 1.40 8.81 -16.28
C ILE A 253 2.88 9.08 -16.59
N MET A 254 3.78 8.51 -15.79
CA MET A 254 5.19 8.81 -15.91
C MET A 254 5.84 8.14 -17.13
N LEU A 255 5.48 6.90 -17.46
CA LEU A 255 5.97 6.23 -18.66
C LEU A 255 5.47 6.91 -19.93
N ASN A 256 4.20 7.31 -19.97
CA ASN A 256 3.65 8.03 -21.11
C ASN A 256 4.34 9.38 -21.31
N ALA A 257 4.57 10.12 -20.22
CA ALA A 257 5.31 11.39 -20.27
C ALA A 257 6.75 11.23 -20.74
N LEU A 258 7.49 10.23 -20.22
CA LEU A 258 8.86 9.96 -20.66
C LEU A 258 8.93 9.59 -22.15
N ARG A 259 7.92 8.86 -22.67
CA ARG A 259 7.85 8.53 -24.10
C ARG A 259 7.53 9.73 -24.97
N GLN A 260 6.61 10.60 -24.54
CA GLN A 260 6.32 11.85 -25.22
C GLN A 260 7.56 12.76 -25.28
N LEU A 261 8.31 12.82 -24.18
CA LEU A 261 9.57 13.56 -24.11
C LEU A 261 10.60 13.00 -25.12
N SER A 262 10.77 11.68 -25.22
CA SER A 262 11.72 11.10 -26.17
C SER A 262 11.34 11.37 -27.63
N SER A 263 10.06 11.23 -27.99
CA SER A 263 9.57 11.58 -29.33
C SER A 263 9.86 13.04 -29.69
N SER A 264 9.70 13.96 -28.73
CA SER A 264 10.02 15.38 -28.95
C SER A 264 11.51 15.67 -29.15
N MET A 265 12.40 14.82 -28.61
CA MET A 265 13.84 14.92 -28.79
C MET A 265 14.33 14.24 -30.09
N GLU A 266 13.60 13.21 -30.57
CA GLU A 266 13.90 12.45 -31.79
C GLU A 266 13.30 13.06 -33.08
N LEU A 267 12.40 14.06 -32.95
CA LEU A 267 11.69 14.76 -34.05
C LEU A 267 12.58 15.70 -34.90
N GLY A 268 13.72 15.18 -35.37
CA GLY A 268 14.18 15.38 -36.74
C GLY A 268 13.63 14.34 -37.72
N PHE A 269 12.82 13.37 -37.27
CA PHE A 269 12.25 12.28 -38.09
C PHE A 269 10.73 12.16 -37.90
N VAL A 270 9.99 12.14 -39.01
CA VAL A 270 8.54 11.84 -39.07
C VAL A 270 8.37 10.36 -39.41
N PRO A 271 7.59 9.55 -38.66
CA PRO A 271 7.33 8.16 -39.01
C PRO A 271 6.29 8.01 -40.13
N ASP A 272 6.43 6.94 -40.92
CA ASP A 272 5.60 6.55 -42.06
C ASP A 272 4.25 5.92 -41.63
N GLU A 273 3.24 5.96 -42.52
CA GLU A 273 1.80 5.79 -42.20
C GLU A 273 1.41 4.39 -41.69
N ASP A 274 2.14 3.32 -42.01
CA ASP A 274 1.75 1.93 -41.68
C ASP A 274 2.24 1.43 -40.29
N ALA A 275 3.20 2.11 -39.65
CA ALA A 275 3.64 1.81 -38.28
C ALA A 275 2.85 2.62 -37.22
N SER A 276 1.89 3.42 -37.66
CA SER A 276 1.24 4.47 -36.88
C SER A 276 0.41 3.94 -35.71
N HIS A 277 -0.22 2.76 -35.78
CA HIS A 277 -1.15 2.33 -34.74
C HIS A 277 -0.54 2.04 -33.35
N TYR A 278 0.75 1.70 -33.27
CA TYR A 278 1.45 1.40 -32.01
C TYR A 278 2.48 2.47 -31.60
N LEU A 279 2.87 3.33 -32.55
CA LEU A 279 3.83 4.42 -32.40
C LEU A 279 3.19 5.81 -32.53
N THR A 280 1.84 5.91 -32.49
CA THR A 280 1.13 7.19 -32.67
C THR A 280 1.67 8.26 -31.72
N ALA A 281 1.73 9.51 -32.19
CA ALA A 281 1.91 10.69 -31.34
C ALA A 281 0.84 10.80 -30.22
N ASP A 282 -0.23 10.01 -30.29
CA ASP A 282 -1.36 10.00 -29.39
C ASP A 282 -1.03 9.37 -28.02
N GLY A 283 -1.11 10.19 -26.96
CA GLY A 283 -0.87 9.75 -25.58
C GLY A 283 -1.95 8.83 -25.04
N ALA A 284 -3.18 8.91 -25.53
CA ALA A 284 -4.29 8.07 -25.07
C ALA A 284 -4.06 6.59 -25.42
N ILE A 285 -3.65 6.32 -26.66
CA ILE A 285 -3.37 4.97 -27.15
C ILE A 285 -2.26 4.31 -26.30
N ARG A 286 -1.19 5.06 -25.98
CA ARG A 286 -0.12 4.56 -25.11
C ARG A 286 -0.59 4.27 -23.70
N CYS A 287 -1.41 5.14 -23.10
CA CYS A 287 -2.01 4.86 -21.80
C CYS A 287 -2.82 3.56 -21.84
N ASN A 288 -3.65 3.34 -22.87
CA ASN A 288 -4.43 2.12 -23.04
C ASN A 288 -3.54 0.86 -23.17
N HIS A 289 -2.46 0.93 -23.96
CA HIS A 289 -1.52 -0.20 -24.08
C HIS A 289 -0.80 -0.52 -22.77
N LEU A 290 -0.43 0.49 -21.99
CA LEU A 290 0.17 0.29 -20.67
C LEU A 290 -0.83 -0.32 -19.67
N MET A 291 -2.11 0.06 -19.74
CA MET A 291 -3.17 -0.57 -18.93
C MET A 291 -3.30 -2.06 -19.24
N HIS A 292 -3.40 -2.43 -20.51
CA HIS A 292 -3.45 -3.85 -20.93
C HIS A 292 -2.17 -4.62 -20.58
N MET A 293 -1.01 -3.95 -20.56
CA MET A 293 0.21 -4.56 -20.05
C MET A 293 0.05 -4.94 -18.57
N TYR A 294 -0.40 -4.00 -17.72
CA TYR A 294 -0.62 -4.28 -16.30
C TYR A 294 -1.73 -5.31 -16.05
N GLU A 295 -2.79 -5.30 -16.84
CA GLU A 295 -3.83 -6.33 -16.83
C GLU A 295 -3.22 -7.72 -17.08
N THR A 296 -2.39 -7.85 -18.11
CA THR A 296 -1.71 -9.11 -18.43
C THR A 296 -0.76 -9.53 -17.30
N VAL A 297 0.00 -8.59 -16.73
CA VAL A 297 0.89 -8.87 -15.59
C VAL A 297 0.11 -9.40 -14.39
N CYS A 298 -1.01 -8.78 -14.04
CA CYS A 298 -1.88 -9.24 -12.94
C CYS A 298 -2.44 -10.64 -13.22
N LYS A 299 -2.99 -10.87 -14.42
CA LYS A 299 -3.56 -12.16 -14.84
C LYS A 299 -2.55 -13.30 -14.83
N GLU A 300 -1.31 -13.04 -15.22
CA GLU A 300 -0.26 -14.06 -15.33
C GLU A 300 0.52 -14.28 -14.03
N THR A 301 0.54 -13.30 -13.12
CA THR A 301 1.32 -13.40 -11.87
C THR A 301 0.77 -14.50 -10.95
N TYR A 302 -0.54 -14.51 -10.71
CA TYR A 302 -1.14 -15.45 -9.75
C TYR A 302 -1.04 -16.93 -10.17
N PRO A 303 -1.35 -17.31 -11.43
CA PRO A 303 -1.15 -18.69 -11.89
C PRO A 303 0.30 -19.15 -11.76
N GLN A 304 1.26 -18.33 -12.19
CA GLN A 304 2.69 -18.63 -12.04
C GLN A 304 3.09 -18.78 -10.57
N ALA A 305 2.62 -17.89 -9.70
CA ALA A 305 2.92 -17.93 -8.27
C ALA A 305 2.33 -19.19 -7.61
N LEU A 306 1.10 -19.56 -7.99
CA LEU A 306 0.42 -20.75 -7.47
C LEU A 306 1.15 -22.03 -7.88
N SER A 307 1.56 -22.14 -9.15
CA SER A 307 2.42 -23.22 -9.64
C SER A 307 3.80 -23.23 -8.97
N GLY A 308 4.30 -22.06 -8.57
CA GLY A 308 5.54 -21.89 -7.81
C GLY A 308 5.42 -22.23 -6.31
N GLY A 309 4.23 -22.59 -5.82
CA GLY A 309 4.00 -22.96 -4.43
C GLY A 309 3.72 -21.78 -3.49
N LEU A 310 3.19 -20.66 -3.97
CA LEU A 310 2.83 -19.49 -3.13
C LEU A 310 1.90 -19.87 -1.97
N HIS A 311 0.96 -20.79 -2.19
CA HIS A 311 0.04 -21.27 -1.14
C HIS A 311 0.78 -21.96 0.01
N GLU A 312 1.82 -22.75 -0.26
CA GLU A 312 2.66 -23.36 0.78
C GLU A 312 3.49 -22.31 1.52
N VAL A 313 3.94 -21.26 0.83
CA VAL A 313 4.64 -20.13 1.46
C VAL A 313 3.72 -19.39 2.42
N ILE A 314 2.44 -19.20 2.06
CA ILE A 314 1.41 -18.66 2.95
C ILE A 314 1.23 -19.55 4.18
N ASP A 315 1.13 -20.87 4.00
CA ASP A 315 1.01 -21.83 5.12
C ASP A 315 2.22 -21.80 6.05
N TRP A 316 3.44 -21.69 5.50
CA TRP A 316 4.66 -21.57 6.29
C TRP A 316 4.67 -20.28 7.09
N ALA A 317 4.38 -19.15 6.46
CA ALA A 317 4.30 -17.85 7.12
C ALA A 317 3.23 -17.85 8.23
N GLY A 318 2.03 -18.37 7.96
CA GLY A 318 0.97 -18.49 8.96
C GLY A 318 1.34 -19.42 10.11
N THR A 319 2.03 -20.53 9.84
CA THR A 319 2.58 -21.43 10.87
C THR A 319 3.63 -20.73 11.73
N SER A 320 4.55 -19.97 11.13
CA SER A 320 5.52 -19.15 11.86
C SER A 320 4.81 -18.20 12.82
N LEU A 321 3.86 -17.42 12.30
CA LEU A 321 3.14 -16.42 13.09
C LEU A 321 2.30 -17.05 14.21
N ASN A 322 1.67 -18.21 13.97
CA ASN A 322 0.91 -18.94 14.98
C ASN A 322 1.82 -19.51 16.09
N ALA A 323 3.07 -19.84 15.77
CA ALA A 323 4.07 -20.29 16.74
C ALA A 323 4.74 -19.12 17.50
N GLY A 324 4.30 -17.88 17.29
CA GLY A 324 4.94 -16.68 17.85
C GLY A 324 6.32 -16.40 17.26
N ARG A 325 6.55 -16.85 16.02
CA ARG A 325 7.77 -16.65 15.23
C ARG A 325 7.53 -15.62 14.14
N HIS A 326 8.57 -15.35 13.37
CA HIS A 326 8.65 -14.17 12.52
C HIS A 326 8.71 -14.53 11.04
N VAL A 327 8.25 -13.59 10.20
CA VAL A 327 8.44 -13.61 8.76
C VAL A 327 9.39 -12.48 8.37
N TYR A 328 10.48 -12.82 7.69
CA TYR A 328 11.50 -11.85 7.29
C TYR A 328 11.57 -11.73 5.77
N TYR A 329 11.38 -10.52 5.26
CA TYR A 329 11.63 -10.17 3.86
C TYR A 329 13.04 -9.61 3.73
N ILE A 330 13.84 -10.13 2.81
CA ILE A 330 15.19 -9.63 2.56
C ILE A 330 15.36 -9.38 1.07
N GLY A 331 15.44 -8.13 0.67
CA GLY A 331 15.50 -7.77 -0.74
C GLY A 331 16.54 -6.73 -1.07
N ILE A 332 16.71 -6.51 -2.36
CA ILE A 332 17.57 -5.48 -2.93
C ILE A 332 16.72 -4.50 -3.74
N ASP A 333 17.20 -3.26 -3.85
CA ASP A 333 16.60 -2.26 -4.72
C ASP A 333 15.11 -2.04 -4.39
N ASN A 334 14.30 -1.59 -5.35
CA ASN A 334 12.87 -1.32 -5.14
C ASN A 334 12.04 -2.55 -4.77
N ILE A 335 12.41 -3.75 -5.20
CA ILE A 335 11.73 -4.98 -4.78
C ILE A 335 11.95 -5.22 -3.28
N GLY A 336 13.14 -4.91 -2.75
CA GLY A 336 13.38 -4.88 -1.30
C GLY A 336 12.58 -3.81 -0.56
N VAL A 337 12.42 -2.62 -1.18
CA VAL A 337 11.57 -1.56 -0.63
C VAL A 337 10.11 -2.02 -0.54
N LEU A 338 9.59 -2.77 -1.52
CA LEU A 338 8.24 -3.34 -1.44
C LEU A 338 8.07 -4.30 -0.25
N GLY A 339 9.12 -5.04 0.12
CA GLY A 339 9.14 -5.81 1.35
C GLY A 339 8.96 -4.95 2.60
N LEU A 340 9.63 -3.79 2.66
CA LEU A 340 9.43 -2.81 3.75
C LEU A 340 8.00 -2.26 3.76
N VAL A 341 7.46 -1.92 2.58
CA VAL A 341 6.10 -1.40 2.44
C VAL A 341 5.06 -2.41 2.93
N ASP A 342 5.14 -3.67 2.51
CA ASP A 342 4.19 -4.71 2.94
C ASP A 342 4.26 -4.98 4.44
N ALA A 343 5.48 -5.09 4.99
CA ALA A 343 5.69 -5.29 6.43
C ALA A 343 5.12 -4.15 7.27
N SER A 344 5.31 -2.89 6.84
CA SER A 344 4.84 -1.70 7.58
C SER A 344 3.31 -1.60 7.71
N GLU A 345 2.57 -2.33 6.88
CA GLU A 345 1.11 -2.36 6.88
C GLU A 345 0.52 -3.50 7.73
N CYS A 346 1.33 -4.46 8.16
CA CYS A 346 0.84 -5.55 9.03
C CYS A 346 0.35 -5.03 10.40
N PRO A 347 1.06 -4.13 11.11
CA PRO A 347 0.61 -3.61 12.40
C PRO A 347 -0.75 -2.88 12.38
N PRO A 348 -1.02 -1.90 11.50
CA PRO A 348 -2.31 -1.20 11.49
C PRO A 348 -3.46 -2.10 10.99
N THR A 349 -3.20 -2.97 10.02
CA THR A 349 -4.21 -3.83 9.38
C THR A 349 -4.65 -4.98 10.28
N PHE A 350 -3.70 -5.68 10.91
CA PHE A 350 -3.95 -6.94 11.62
C PHE A 350 -3.69 -6.85 13.14
N GLY A 351 -3.40 -5.65 13.67
CA GLY A 351 -2.96 -5.48 15.05
C GLY A 351 -1.72 -6.30 15.34
N ALA A 352 -0.87 -6.50 14.33
CA ALA A 352 0.33 -7.32 14.41
C ALA A 352 1.40 -6.65 15.27
N ASP A 353 2.28 -7.45 15.86
CA ASP A 353 3.52 -6.93 16.42
C ASP A 353 4.42 -6.46 15.28
N VAL A 354 5.21 -5.41 15.50
CA VAL A 354 6.15 -4.90 14.48
C VAL A 354 7.22 -5.92 14.10
N ASN A 355 7.44 -6.95 14.92
CA ASN A 355 8.35 -8.05 14.62
C ASN A 355 7.66 -9.26 13.98
N ASP A 356 6.32 -9.32 13.91
CA ASP A 356 5.62 -10.44 13.24
C ASP A 356 6.10 -10.57 11.79
N VAL A 357 6.16 -9.44 11.07
CA VAL A 357 6.67 -9.36 9.70
C VAL A 357 7.62 -8.17 9.59
N ARG A 358 8.86 -8.42 9.14
CA ARG A 358 9.88 -7.37 8.97
C ARG A 358 10.58 -7.44 7.63
N GLY A 359 10.81 -6.29 7.02
CA GLY A 359 11.63 -6.15 5.82
C GLY A 359 13.05 -5.68 6.11
N PHE A 360 13.99 -6.14 5.30
CA PHE A 360 15.38 -5.73 5.27
C PHE A 360 15.84 -5.47 3.84
N LEU A 361 16.64 -4.43 3.68
CA LEU A 361 17.11 -3.91 2.41
C LEU A 361 18.64 -4.00 2.35
N PHE A 362 19.16 -4.66 1.31
CA PHE A 362 20.58 -4.59 0.97
C PHE A 362 20.96 -3.15 0.65
N GLY A 363 21.98 -2.63 1.31
CA GLY A 363 22.39 -1.22 1.24
C GLY A 363 21.65 -0.29 2.21
N GLY A 364 20.68 -0.77 2.98
CA GLY A 364 20.00 -0.02 4.04
C GLY A 364 19.45 1.34 3.56
N TYR A 365 19.61 2.39 4.37
CA TYR A 365 19.15 3.75 4.04
C TYR A 365 19.79 4.34 2.77
N THR A 366 21.02 3.95 2.44
CA THR A 366 21.67 4.37 1.18
C THR A 366 20.91 3.85 -0.02
N ALA A 367 20.41 2.61 0.02
CA ALA A 367 19.58 2.03 -1.03
C ALA A 367 18.11 2.47 -0.95
N LEU A 368 17.64 2.89 0.24
CA LEU A 368 16.30 3.46 0.39
C LEU A 368 16.20 4.80 -0.34
N GLU A 369 17.23 5.66 -0.23
CA GLU A 369 17.25 7.01 -0.82
C GLU A 369 16.12 7.93 -0.30
N ASN A 370 15.74 7.78 0.98
CA ASN A 370 14.81 8.70 1.62
C ASN A 370 15.49 10.07 1.91
N ARG A 371 14.70 11.14 1.92
CA ARG A 371 15.16 12.53 2.07
C ARG A 371 15.92 12.77 3.37
N GLU A 372 15.49 12.11 4.43
CA GLU A 372 16.01 12.28 5.78
C GLU A 372 17.27 11.48 6.07
N GLY A 373 17.69 10.57 5.19
CA GLY A 373 18.80 9.67 5.44
C GLY A 373 18.51 8.66 6.55
N ASP A 374 19.56 8.24 7.27
CA ASP A 374 19.47 7.23 8.32
C ASP A 374 18.65 7.72 9.53
N LEU A 375 17.47 7.13 9.70
CA LEU A 375 16.53 7.49 10.76
C LEU A 375 16.92 6.93 12.13
N VAL A 376 17.77 5.89 12.18
CA VAL A 376 18.32 5.36 13.45
C VAL A 376 19.27 6.38 14.05
N ILE A 377 20.12 7.01 13.23
CA ILE A 377 21.04 8.06 13.69
C ILE A 377 20.25 9.31 14.14
N LYS A 378 19.22 9.71 13.38
CA LYS A 378 18.40 10.89 13.71
C LYS A 378 17.54 10.75 14.96
N SER A 379 17.16 9.53 15.33
CA SER A 379 16.39 9.27 16.55
C SER A 379 17.26 9.26 17.82
N CYS A 380 18.59 9.34 17.68
CA CYS A 380 19.50 9.52 18.81
C CYS A 380 19.47 10.99 19.28
N PRO A 381 19.34 11.26 20.60
CA PRO A 381 19.40 12.63 21.12
C PRO A 381 20.73 13.30 20.74
N PRO A 382 20.74 14.62 20.44
CA PRO A 382 21.97 15.32 20.13
C PRO A 382 22.94 15.25 21.31
N VAL A 383 24.19 14.90 21.02
CA VAL A 383 25.29 14.88 21.99
C VAL A 383 25.48 16.32 22.47
N GLN A 384 24.93 16.67 23.63
CA GLN A 384 25.45 17.83 24.36
C GLN A 384 26.88 17.48 24.74
N GLU A 385 27.81 18.39 24.41
CA GLU A 385 29.23 18.25 24.69
C GLU A 385 29.47 17.82 26.14
N ILE A 386 29.98 16.60 26.31
CA ILE A 386 31.01 16.14 27.25
C ILE A 386 30.78 14.64 27.51
N ILE A 387 31.83 13.86 27.25
CA ILE A 387 32.05 12.40 27.38
C ILE A 387 32.04 11.64 26.03
N PRO A 388 33.18 11.02 25.64
CA PRO A 388 33.21 10.07 24.53
C PRO A 388 32.35 8.86 24.90
N ILE A 389 31.23 8.68 24.21
CA ILE A 389 30.37 7.53 24.39
C ILE A 389 31.04 6.34 23.68
N GLU A 390 31.55 5.37 24.44
CA GLU A 390 32.02 4.09 23.92
C GLU A 390 30.89 3.34 23.17
N ASP A 391 31.25 2.56 22.14
CA ASP A 391 30.33 1.79 21.26
C ASP A 391 29.28 0.93 22.01
N THR A 392 29.56 0.60 23.26
CA THR A 392 28.68 -0.13 24.19
C THR A 392 27.42 0.64 24.57
N MET A 393 27.48 1.95 24.73
CA MET A 393 26.32 2.79 25.09
C MET A 393 25.41 3.07 23.89
N ARG A 394 25.96 3.11 22.67
CA ARG A 394 25.16 3.11 21.41
C ARG A 394 24.35 1.82 21.24
N ARG A 395 24.86 0.67 21.73
CA ARG A 395 24.13 -0.61 21.72
C ARG A 395 22.96 -0.61 22.72
N SER A 396 23.20 -0.11 23.95
CA SER A 396 22.17 -0.06 24.99
C SER A 396 20.94 0.79 24.63
N TYR A 397 21.09 1.85 23.83
CA TYR A 397 19.96 2.66 23.35
C TYR A 397 19.17 1.97 22.22
N ARG A 398 19.82 1.12 21.39
CA ARG A 398 19.18 0.34 20.31
C ARG A 398 18.28 -0.79 20.82
N ASP A 399 18.53 -1.27 22.05
CA ASP A 399 17.95 -2.54 22.49
C ASP A 399 16.43 -2.49 22.80
N HIS A 400 15.80 -1.32 22.97
CA HIS A 400 14.37 -1.27 23.34
C HIS A 400 13.50 -0.19 22.68
N GLN A 401 14.06 0.79 21.96
CA GLN A 401 13.29 1.77 21.17
C GLN A 401 13.95 2.02 19.81
N GLY A 402 13.27 1.69 18.71
CA GLY A 402 13.74 1.99 17.35
C GLY A 402 14.28 0.82 16.54
N SER A 403 14.20 -0.42 17.04
CA SER A 403 14.60 -1.60 16.25
C SER A 403 13.79 -1.74 14.94
N GLU A 404 12.57 -1.21 14.88
CA GLU A 404 11.72 -1.13 13.67
C GLU A 404 12.31 -0.24 12.56
N LEU A 405 13.23 0.67 12.90
CA LEU A 405 13.94 1.53 11.93
C LEU A 405 15.23 0.87 11.42
N GLU A 406 15.64 -0.27 11.98
CA GLU A 406 16.81 -1.02 11.51
C GLU A 406 16.45 -1.88 10.31
N ILE A 407 16.69 -1.34 9.11
CA ILE A 407 16.30 -1.95 7.83
C ILE A 407 17.47 -2.56 7.06
N GLY A 408 18.70 -2.38 7.51
CA GLY A 408 19.87 -2.85 6.77
C GLY A 408 20.03 -4.37 6.82
N ALA A 409 20.34 -5.00 5.69
CA ALA A 409 20.68 -6.42 5.65
C ALA A 409 21.89 -6.77 6.55
N ASN A 410 22.79 -5.82 6.79
CA ASN A 410 23.86 -5.93 7.78
C ASN A 410 23.33 -6.03 9.23
N TYR A 411 22.28 -5.28 9.58
CA TYR A 411 21.63 -5.42 10.89
C TYR A 411 20.97 -6.79 11.04
N PHE A 412 20.32 -7.29 9.98
CA PHE A 412 19.77 -8.65 9.99
C PHE A 412 20.86 -9.68 10.31
N VAL A 413 22.01 -9.62 9.64
CA VAL A 413 23.14 -10.53 9.91
C VAL A 413 23.70 -10.37 11.32
N GLY A 414 23.90 -9.12 11.77
CA GLY A 414 24.52 -8.84 13.07
C GLY A 414 23.64 -9.14 14.28
N THR A 415 22.31 -9.02 14.13
CA THR A 415 21.37 -9.03 15.26
C THR A 415 20.34 -10.16 15.15
N ILE A 416 19.65 -10.26 14.01
CA ILE A 416 18.49 -11.16 13.85
C ILE A 416 18.92 -12.60 13.52
N LEU A 417 20.00 -12.76 12.77
CA LEU A 417 20.47 -14.05 12.27
C LEU A 417 20.80 -15.03 13.40
N HIS A 418 21.21 -14.54 14.58
CA HIS A 418 21.52 -15.37 15.74
C HIS A 418 20.27 -15.89 16.46
N SER A 419 19.16 -15.17 16.38
CA SER A 419 17.88 -15.55 16.98
C SER A 419 16.96 -16.34 16.05
N LEU A 420 17.34 -16.56 14.79
CA LEU A 420 16.56 -17.38 13.86
C LEU A 420 16.38 -18.81 14.38
N THR A 421 15.17 -19.31 14.20
CA THR A 421 14.73 -20.65 14.54
C THR A 421 14.29 -21.41 13.28
N PRO A 422 14.21 -22.75 13.34
CA PRO A 422 13.63 -23.57 12.27
C PRO A 422 12.21 -23.18 11.83
N GLN A 423 11.46 -22.50 12.70
CA GLN A 423 10.06 -22.15 12.52
C GLN A 423 9.86 -20.73 11.99
N ASP A 424 10.90 -19.91 11.88
CA ASP A 424 10.82 -18.62 11.19
C ASP A 424 10.74 -18.84 9.67
N THR A 425 10.04 -17.96 8.96
CA THR A 425 10.02 -17.94 7.49
C THR A 425 10.90 -16.80 6.98
N VAL A 426 11.85 -17.09 6.08
CA VAL A 426 12.70 -16.07 5.44
C VAL A 426 12.47 -16.08 3.93
N ILE A 427 12.04 -14.94 3.38
CA ILE A 427 11.75 -14.75 1.96
C ILE A 427 12.74 -13.75 1.37
N PHE A 428 13.59 -14.22 0.47
CA PHE A 428 14.48 -13.39 -0.32
C PHE A 428 13.73 -12.82 -1.53
N LEU A 429 13.96 -11.55 -1.86
CA LEU A 429 13.26 -10.86 -2.94
C LEU A 429 14.27 -10.35 -3.99
N THR A 430 14.07 -10.74 -5.25
CA THR A 430 14.94 -10.33 -6.36
C THR A 430 14.17 -10.22 -7.68
N SER A 431 14.70 -9.43 -8.61
CA SER A 431 14.16 -9.25 -9.97
C SER A 431 14.99 -9.93 -11.06
N SER A 432 16.15 -10.48 -10.70
CA SER A 432 17.02 -11.24 -11.59
C SER A 432 17.85 -12.23 -10.79
N CYS A 433 18.26 -13.33 -11.41
CA CYS A 433 19.24 -14.24 -10.82
C CYS A 433 20.60 -13.53 -10.59
N SER A 434 20.97 -12.59 -11.46
CA SER A 434 22.22 -11.83 -11.39
C SER A 434 22.31 -10.86 -10.20
N GLU A 435 21.15 -10.41 -9.68
CA GLU A 435 21.07 -9.51 -8.51
C GLU A 435 21.46 -10.22 -7.19
N LEU A 436 21.50 -11.56 -7.18
CA LEU A 436 22.05 -12.34 -6.08
C LEU A 436 23.57 -12.21 -6.04
N ASN A 437 24.05 -11.06 -5.58
CA ASN A 437 25.47 -10.78 -5.41
C ASN A 437 26.12 -11.76 -4.40
N PRO A 438 27.46 -11.88 -4.37
CA PRO A 438 28.14 -12.82 -3.47
C PRO A 438 27.76 -12.68 -1.99
N ALA A 439 27.49 -11.46 -1.51
CA ALA A 439 27.08 -11.23 -0.13
C ALA A 439 25.67 -11.78 0.15
N MET A 440 24.72 -11.60 -0.77
CA MET A 440 23.38 -12.18 -0.66
C MET A 440 23.43 -13.70 -0.79
N LYS A 441 24.25 -14.24 -1.70
CA LYS A 441 24.46 -15.69 -1.83
C LYS A 441 25.00 -16.30 -0.52
N MET A 442 25.98 -15.66 0.11
CA MET A 442 26.50 -16.08 1.41
C MET A 442 25.44 -15.99 2.51
N MET A 443 24.63 -14.93 2.53
CA MET A 443 23.54 -14.77 3.50
C MET A 443 22.51 -15.90 3.39
N VAL A 444 22.10 -16.25 2.16
CA VAL A 444 21.18 -17.37 1.89
C VAL A 444 21.72 -18.67 2.48
N GLN A 445 23.01 -18.98 2.27
CA GLN A 445 23.64 -20.18 2.81
C GLN A 445 23.62 -20.22 4.34
N ILE A 446 23.92 -19.10 5.00
CA ILE A 446 23.94 -19.03 6.47
C ILE A 446 22.53 -19.14 7.04
N VAL A 447 21.56 -18.44 6.43
CA VAL A 447 20.14 -18.54 6.82
C VAL A 447 19.64 -19.97 6.67
N ARG A 448 19.95 -20.63 5.56
CA ARG A 448 19.56 -22.03 5.32
C ARG A 448 20.12 -23.00 6.36
N GLY A 449 21.28 -22.72 6.94
CA GLY A 449 21.84 -23.51 8.04
C GLY A 449 21.06 -23.41 9.36
N LYS A 450 20.17 -22.42 9.52
CA LYS A 450 19.40 -22.17 10.76
C LYS A 450 17.89 -22.28 10.59
N CYS A 451 17.38 -21.94 9.42
CA CYS A 451 15.97 -21.85 9.10
C CYS A 451 15.62 -22.86 7.99
N HIS A 452 14.52 -23.59 8.16
CA HIS A 452 14.05 -24.55 7.16
C HIS A 452 13.14 -23.91 6.11
N GLN A 453 12.40 -22.86 6.46
CA GLN A 453 11.44 -22.19 5.58
C GLN A 453 12.13 -21.03 4.85
N VAL A 454 13.07 -21.38 3.97
CA VAL A 454 13.82 -20.39 3.15
C VAL A 454 13.25 -20.35 1.75
N VAL A 455 12.76 -19.18 1.35
CA VAL A 455 12.04 -18.95 0.09
C VAL A 455 12.77 -17.86 -0.70
N VAL A 456 12.70 -17.92 -2.02
CA VAL A 456 13.04 -16.77 -2.87
C VAL A 456 11.92 -16.50 -3.86
N PHE A 457 11.56 -15.23 -3.98
CA PHE A 457 10.71 -14.69 -5.03
C PHE A 457 11.59 -14.06 -6.10
N VAL A 458 11.42 -14.54 -7.33
CA VAL A 458 12.15 -14.03 -8.50
C VAL A 458 11.14 -13.49 -9.49
N CYS A 459 11.04 -12.16 -9.57
CA CYS A 459 10.17 -11.48 -10.53
C CYS A 459 11.03 -11.01 -11.71
N TYR A 460 11.20 -11.88 -12.71
CA TYR A 460 12.15 -11.69 -13.80
C TYR A 460 11.81 -10.46 -14.64
N ARG A 461 12.70 -9.45 -14.64
CA ARG A 461 12.61 -8.30 -15.56
C ARG A 461 12.85 -8.70 -17.01
N ASP A 462 13.65 -9.74 -17.26
CA ASP A 462 13.96 -10.23 -18.60
C ASP A 462 13.50 -11.67 -18.79
N ALA A 463 12.79 -11.94 -19.88
CA ALA A 463 12.35 -13.29 -20.25
C ALA A 463 13.54 -14.22 -20.53
N ASN A 464 14.69 -13.67 -20.93
CA ASN A 464 15.91 -14.43 -21.26
C ASN A 464 16.81 -14.71 -20.05
N ASP A 465 16.48 -14.22 -18.85
CA ASP A 465 17.27 -14.50 -17.66
C ASP A 465 17.26 -16.01 -17.35
N THR A 466 18.44 -16.60 -17.18
CA THR A 466 18.63 -18.05 -17.04
C THR A 466 18.54 -18.48 -15.58
N HIS A 467 18.21 -19.74 -15.34
CA HIS A 467 17.98 -20.28 -14.00
C HIS A 467 19.26 -20.63 -13.22
N GLU A 468 20.43 -20.56 -13.85
CA GLU A 468 21.65 -21.22 -13.34
C GLU A 468 22.21 -20.56 -12.06
N ASP A 469 21.93 -19.28 -11.84
CA ASP A 469 22.60 -18.50 -10.79
C ASP A 469 21.89 -18.43 -9.43
N ILE A 470 20.71 -19.05 -9.30
CA ILE A 470 19.89 -18.93 -8.09
C ILE A 470 20.29 -19.86 -6.94
N MET A 471 21.20 -20.82 -7.16
CA MET A 471 21.60 -21.81 -6.14
C MET A 471 20.38 -22.55 -5.50
N PRO A 472 19.60 -23.28 -6.31
CA PRO A 472 18.31 -23.83 -5.88
C PRO A 472 18.39 -24.75 -4.65
N GLN A 473 19.55 -25.38 -4.41
CA GLN A 473 19.78 -26.25 -3.25
C GLN A 473 19.61 -25.56 -1.88
N PHE A 474 19.72 -24.23 -1.81
CA PHE A 474 19.57 -23.49 -0.56
C PHE A 474 18.15 -22.96 -0.30
N PHE A 475 17.25 -23.13 -1.26
CA PHE A 475 15.88 -22.66 -1.16
C PHE A 475 14.92 -23.84 -1.04
N SER A 476 14.07 -23.80 -0.01
CA SER A 476 12.97 -24.76 0.14
C SER A 476 11.83 -24.48 -0.83
N LYS A 477 11.68 -23.22 -1.27
CA LYS A 477 10.75 -22.86 -2.34
C LYS A 477 11.31 -21.73 -3.21
N ILE A 478 11.06 -21.80 -4.51
CA ILE A 478 11.44 -20.78 -5.48
C ILE A 478 10.21 -20.41 -6.28
N VAL A 479 9.62 -19.24 -5.98
CA VAL A 479 8.47 -18.72 -6.71
C VAL A 479 8.98 -17.84 -7.84
N ARG A 480 8.75 -18.27 -9.08
CA ARG A 480 9.24 -17.61 -10.28
C ARG A 480 8.10 -16.95 -11.03
N ILE A 481 8.23 -15.66 -11.29
CA ILE A 481 7.31 -14.89 -12.12
C ILE A 481 8.08 -14.36 -13.32
N ARG A 482 7.69 -14.80 -14.51
CA ARG A 482 8.20 -14.26 -15.78
C ARG A 482 7.23 -13.19 -16.27
N ILE A 483 7.76 -11.99 -16.49
CA ILE A 483 6.97 -10.89 -17.05
C ILE A 483 6.67 -11.19 -18.53
N PRO A 484 5.38 -11.21 -18.93
CA PRO A 484 4.98 -11.53 -20.29
C PRO A 484 5.45 -10.47 -21.28
N VAL A 485 5.80 -10.88 -22.50
CA VAL A 485 6.07 -9.95 -23.61
C VAL A 485 4.72 -9.49 -24.18
N THR A 486 4.23 -8.36 -23.67
CA THR A 486 2.94 -7.77 -24.07
C THR A 486 3.06 -7.03 -25.41
N PRO A 487 1.94 -6.73 -26.12
CA PRO A 487 1.97 -5.92 -27.33
C PRO A 487 2.67 -4.57 -27.13
N TYR A 488 2.50 -3.94 -25.95
CA TYR A 488 3.25 -2.74 -25.59
C TYR A 488 4.76 -2.99 -25.62
N ILE A 489 5.27 -4.00 -24.91
CA ILE A 489 6.72 -4.32 -24.90
C ILE A 489 7.22 -4.72 -26.29
N ARG A 490 6.42 -5.49 -27.03
CA ARG A 490 6.72 -5.97 -28.39
C ARG A 490 6.83 -4.82 -29.39
N SER A 491 6.02 -3.78 -29.25
CA SER A 491 6.06 -2.60 -30.12
C SER A 491 7.44 -1.90 -30.14
N PHE A 492 8.26 -2.10 -29.11
CA PHE A 492 9.64 -1.61 -29.06
C PHE A 492 10.67 -2.56 -29.69
N MET A 493 10.26 -3.77 -30.09
CA MET A 493 11.14 -4.83 -30.59
C MET A 493 10.90 -5.16 -32.08
N GLU A 494 9.71 -4.84 -32.63
CA GLU A 494 9.23 -5.29 -33.94
C GLU A 494 8.96 -4.14 -34.95
N GLU A 495 9.86 -3.17 -35.11
CA GLU A 495 9.95 -2.46 -36.40
C GLU A 495 10.93 -3.24 -37.29
N GLU A 496 10.41 -4.05 -38.22
CA GLU A 496 11.24 -4.76 -39.21
C GLU A 496 12.16 -3.76 -39.94
N GLY A 497 13.47 -3.93 -39.76
CA GLY A 497 14.50 -3.12 -40.41
C GLY A 497 15.01 -1.90 -39.62
N LYS A 498 14.44 -1.55 -38.46
CA LYS A 498 14.98 -0.49 -37.57
C LYS A 498 15.48 -1.06 -36.25
N LYS A 499 16.69 -0.67 -35.85
CA LYS A 499 17.20 -0.96 -34.51
C LYS A 499 16.48 -0.06 -33.49
N PRO A 500 16.01 -0.60 -32.35
CA PRO A 500 15.35 0.21 -31.33
C PRO A 500 16.27 1.35 -30.87
N SER A 501 15.68 2.53 -30.67
CA SER A 501 16.42 3.66 -30.12
C SER A 501 16.85 3.37 -28.68
N TRP A 502 17.83 4.12 -28.19
CA TRP A 502 18.22 4.01 -26.79
C TRP A 502 17.07 4.38 -25.83
N PHE A 503 16.19 5.32 -26.23
CA PHE A 503 14.99 5.67 -25.46
C PHE A 503 13.93 4.56 -25.49
N ASP A 504 13.79 3.85 -26.61
CA ASP A 504 12.91 2.68 -26.70
C ASP A 504 13.36 1.59 -25.72
N LEU A 505 14.66 1.30 -25.68
CA LEU A 505 15.24 0.34 -24.74
C LEU A 505 15.05 0.76 -23.29
N LEU A 506 15.16 2.06 -22.99
CA LEU A 506 14.89 2.59 -21.66
C LEU A 506 13.43 2.41 -21.26
N GLY A 507 12.49 2.72 -22.16
CA GLY A 507 11.05 2.56 -21.92
C GLY A 507 10.68 1.09 -21.64
N VAL A 508 11.22 0.15 -22.42
CA VAL A 508 11.06 -1.29 -22.19
C VAL A 508 11.63 -1.71 -20.85
N HIS A 509 12.84 -1.26 -20.52
CA HIS A 509 13.48 -1.59 -19.25
C HIS A 509 12.66 -1.08 -18.05
N ALA A 510 12.17 0.15 -18.11
CA ALA A 510 11.32 0.74 -17.08
C ALA A 510 9.99 -0.03 -16.93
N ALA A 511 9.31 -0.31 -18.04
CA ALA A 511 8.03 -1.04 -18.02
C ALA A 511 8.18 -2.46 -17.44
N ARG A 512 9.22 -3.20 -17.86
CA ARG A 512 9.54 -4.53 -17.32
C ARG A 512 9.87 -4.50 -15.83
N ARG A 513 10.62 -3.47 -15.39
CA ARG A 513 10.92 -3.27 -13.97
C ARG A 513 9.64 -3.02 -13.16
N PHE A 514 8.77 -2.13 -13.62
CA PHE A 514 7.51 -1.83 -12.93
C PHE A 514 6.56 -3.01 -12.88
N ALA A 515 6.52 -3.82 -13.95
CA ALA A 515 5.80 -5.08 -13.97
C ALA A 515 6.34 -6.08 -12.94
N ALA A 516 7.66 -6.27 -12.86
CA ALA A 516 8.29 -7.13 -11.85
C ALA A 516 8.01 -6.67 -10.42
N GLU A 517 8.10 -5.36 -10.17
CA GLU A 517 7.75 -4.75 -8.89
C GLU A 517 6.26 -4.98 -8.55
N LEU A 518 5.35 -4.84 -9.53
CA LEU A 518 3.93 -5.13 -9.32
C LEU A 518 3.70 -6.60 -8.94
N SER A 519 4.29 -7.55 -9.68
CA SER A 519 4.19 -8.96 -9.33
C SER A 519 4.68 -9.23 -7.91
N CYS A 520 5.84 -8.68 -7.53
CA CYS A 520 6.35 -8.82 -6.17
C CYS A 520 5.38 -8.28 -5.11
N LYS A 521 4.78 -7.11 -5.35
CA LYS A 521 3.74 -6.54 -4.47
C LYS A 521 2.57 -7.50 -4.29
N LEU A 522 2.03 -8.08 -5.37
CA LEU A 522 0.91 -9.03 -5.31
C LEU A 522 1.27 -10.27 -4.48
N LEU A 523 2.47 -10.83 -4.69
CA LEU A 523 2.98 -11.98 -3.93
C LEU A 523 3.10 -11.65 -2.42
N LEU A 524 3.71 -10.50 -2.08
CA LEU A 524 3.87 -10.08 -0.69
C LEU A 524 2.51 -9.84 0.00
N ASN A 525 1.60 -9.14 -0.68
CA ASN A 525 0.25 -8.90 -0.17
C ASN A 525 -0.51 -10.21 0.07
N ALA A 526 -0.34 -11.22 -0.80
CA ALA A 526 -0.92 -12.54 -0.61
C ALA A 526 -0.32 -13.26 0.61
N VAL A 527 1.01 -13.25 0.77
CA VAL A 527 1.71 -13.86 1.92
C VAL A 527 1.27 -13.22 3.23
N SER A 528 1.41 -11.89 3.37
CA SER A 528 1.10 -11.23 4.64
C SER A 528 -0.38 -11.32 4.99
N THR A 529 -1.28 -11.19 4.00
CA THR A 529 -2.73 -11.30 4.24
C THR A 529 -3.12 -12.73 4.62
N GLY A 530 -2.67 -13.73 3.86
CA GLY A 530 -2.98 -15.13 4.14
C GLY A 530 -2.42 -15.60 5.49
N ALA A 531 -1.18 -15.23 5.82
CA ALA A 531 -0.58 -15.58 7.10
C ALA A 531 -1.36 -14.99 8.30
N HIS A 532 -1.84 -13.75 8.21
CA HIS A 532 -2.63 -13.14 9.28
C HIS A 532 -4.09 -13.62 9.33
N ILE A 533 -4.66 -14.05 8.20
CA ILE A 533 -5.93 -14.79 8.18
C ILE A 533 -5.77 -16.09 8.97
N GLN A 534 -4.72 -16.87 8.73
CA GLN A 534 -4.44 -18.09 9.48
C GLN A 534 -4.14 -17.83 10.96
N LYS A 535 -3.59 -16.66 11.31
CA LYS A 535 -3.41 -16.19 12.70
C LYS A 535 -4.72 -15.73 13.36
N GLY A 536 -5.84 -15.77 12.65
CA GLY A 536 -7.17 -15.41 13.16
C GLY A 536 -7.40 -13.91 13.32
N LYS A 537 -6.67 -13.07 12.56
CA LYS A 537 -6.78 -11.60 12.61
C LYS A 537 -7.91 -11.04 11.72
N VAL A 538 -8.51 -11.89 10.91
CA VAL A 538 -9.62 -11.57 10.01
C VAL A 538 -10.82 -12.44 10.40
N TYR A 539 -12.02 -11.85 10.34
CA TYR A 539 -13.28 -12.57 10.45
C TYR A 539 -14.15 -12.21 9.25
N LYS A 540 -14.68 -13.22 8.56
CA LYS A 540 -15.17 -13.12 7.18
C LYS A 540 -14.09 -12.49 6.29
N ASN A 541 -14.34 -11.29 5.78
CA ASN A 541 -13.36 -10.44 5.11
C ASN A 541 -13.16 -9.09 5.84
N LEU A 542 -13.44 -9.04 7.14
CA LEU A 542 -13.30 -7.84 7.97
C LEU A 542 -12.02 -7.93 8.80
N MET A 543 -11.25 -6.85 8.83
CA MET A 543 -10.14 -6.67 9.77
C MET A 543 -10.70 -6.54 11.17
N VAL A 544 -10.67 -7.60 11.96
CA VAL A 544 -11.24 -7.59 13.31
C VAL A 544 -10.21 -7.26 14.38
N ASP A 545 -8.92 -7.25 14.09
CA ASP A 545 -7.89 -6.85 15.06
C ASP A 545 -7.15 -5.56 14.66
N LEU A 546 -7.80 -4.71 13.84
CA LEU A 546 -7.21 -3.42 13.45
C LEU A 546 -6.95 -2.51 14.66
N LYS A 547 -5.96 -1.63 14.55
CA LYS A 547 -5.74 -0.54 15.51
C LYS A 547 -6.62 0.66 15.14
N LEU A 548 -7.30 1.26 16.11
CA LEU A 548 -8.15 2.44 15.88
C LEU A 548 -7.31 3.73 15.95
N SER A 549 -6.39 3.90 15.01
CA SER A 549 -5.29 4.88 15.10
C SER A 549 -5.52 6.21 14.37
N ASN A 550 -6.59 6.30 13.58
CA ASN A 550 -7.07 7.52 12.93
C ASN A 550 -8.60 7.53 12.87
N SER A 551 -9.18 8.68 12.50
CA SER A 551 -10.64 8.87 12.49
C SER A 551 -11.39 7.91 11.56
N LYS A 552 -10.78 7.56 10.41
CA LYS A 552 -11.31 6.57 9.44
C LYS A 552 -11.42 5.18 10.07
N LEU A 553 -10.35 4.71 10.71
CA LEU A 553 -10.30 3.39 11.35
C LEU A 553 -11.23 3.31 12.56
N PHE A 554 -11.39 4.41 13.32
CA PHE A 554 -12.35 4.49 14.40
C PHE A 554 -13.79 4.29 13.91
N GLN A 555 -14.22 4.99 12.85
CA GLN A 555 -15.55 4.78 12.26
C GLN A 555 -15.71 3.36 11.72
N ARG A 556 -14.70 2.83 11.03
CA ARG A 556 -14.70 1.44 10.54
C ARG A 556 -14.91 0.44 11.68
N GLY A 557 -14.26 0.65 12.82
CA GLY A 557 -14.44 -0.18 14.01
C GLY A 557 -15.88 -0.21 14.50
N ILE A 558 -16.57 0.94 14.50
CA ILE A 558 -17.98 1.04 14.86
C ILE A 558 -18.86 0.29 13.84
N GLU A 559 -18.64 0.49 12.55
CA GLU A 559 -19.41 -0.18 11.50
C GLU A 559 -19.22 -1.71 11.50
N ILE A 560 -18.03 -2.22 11.82
CA ILE A 560 -17.80 -3.67 11.98
C ILE A 560 -18.66 -4.21 13.12
N VAL A 561 -18.68 -3.56 14.29
CA VAL A 561 -19.49 -4.02 15.43
C VAL A 561 -20.98 -3.96 15.12
N LYS A 562 -21.43 -2.85 14.53
CA LYS A 562 -22.81 -2.62 14.10
C LYS A 562 -23.27 -3.68 13.11
N SER A 563 -22.48 -3.96 12.08
CA SER A 563 -22.81 -4.91 11.01
C SER A 563 -22.66 -6.38 11.41
N LEU A 564 -21.76 -6.75 12.32
CA LEU A 564 -21.64 -8.15 12.74
C LEU A 564 -22.65 -8.54 13.81
N VAL A 565 -23.00 -7.61 14.71
CA VAL A 565 -23.91 -7.87 15.83
C VAL A 565 -25.35 -7.46 15.51
N MET A 566 -25.58 -6.73 14.41
CA MET A 566 -26.90 -6.18 14.05
C MET A 566 -27.47 -5.29 15.18
N CYS A 567 -26.65 -4.39 15.71
CA CYS A 567 -27.02 -3.49 16.80
C CYS A 567 -27.10 -2.02 16.34
N SER A 568 -27.61 -1.12 17.19
CA SER A 568 -27.62 0.32 16.88
C SER A 568 -26.21 0.92 16.88
N GLU A 569 -26.02 2.03 16.17
CA GLU A 569 -24.74 2.74 16.16
C GLU A 569 -24.31 3.19 17.56
N ASP A 570 -25.25 3.63 18.39
CA ASP A 570 -24.98 3.96 19.80
C ASP A 570 -24.45 2.76 20.59
N THR A 571 -25.02 1.57 20.38
CA THR A 571 -24.57 0.34 21.04
C THR A 571 -23.19 -0.08 20.57
N ALA A 572 -22.94 0.00 19.26
CA ALA A 572 -21.65 -0.29 18.66
C ALA A 572 -20.57 0.67 19.17
N ARG A 573 -20.82 1.99 19.09
CA ARG A 573 -19.93 3.04 19.58
C ARG A 573 -19.65 2.89 21.08
N ALA A 574 -20.69 2.65 21.89
CA ALA A 574 -20.51 2.43 23.33
C ALA A 574 -19.63 1.20 23.60
N SER A 575 -19.82 0.10 22.87
CA SER A 575 -19.00 -1.12 23.02
C SER A 575 -17.53 -0.89 22.64
N VAL A 576 -17.29 -0.15 21.55
CA VAL A 576 -15.95 0.29 21.13
C VAL A 576 -15.29 1.14 22.22
N LEU A 577 -16.00 2.14 22.77
CA LEU A 577 -15.48 2.99 23.85
C LEU A 577 -15.21 2.19 25.14
N ARG A 578 -16.11 1.27 25.51
CA ARG A 578 -15.88 0.37 26.67
C ARG A 578 -14.61 -0.45 26.51
N SER A 579 -14.38 -1.00 25.32
CA SER A 579 -13.16 -1.74 25.00
C SER A 579 -11.91 -0.86 24.99
N LEU A 580 -11.98 0.31 24.33
CA LEU A 580 -10.89 1.28 24.28
C LEU A 580 -10.46 1.78 25.65
N TYR A 581 -11.39 2.04 26.56
CA TYR A 581 -11.08 2.59 27.88
C TYR A 581 -11.04 1.54 28.99
N GLY A 582 -11.35 0.28 28.68
CA GLY A 582 -11.38 -0.79 29.67
C GLY A 582 -12.44 -0.57 30.76
N THR A 583 -13.57 0.03 30.40
CA THR A 583 -14.63 0.43 31.34
C THR A 583 -15.93 -0.32 31.11
N ASN A 584 -16.71 -0.52 32.18
CA ASN A 584 -18.06 -1.08 32.09
C ASN A 584 -19.12 -0.04 31.70
N VAL A 585 -18.87 1.25 31.97
CA VAL A 585 -19.82 2.33 31.73
C VAL A 585 -19.12 3.45 30.94
N VAL A 586 -19.78 3.93 29.89
CA VAL A 586 -19.33 5.07 29.09
C VAL A 586 -19.99 6.33 29.64
N SER A 587 -19.22 7.23 30.25
CA SER A 587 -19.73 8.51 30.73
C SER A 587 -20.13 9.45 29.58
N GLU A 588 -21.00 10.42 29.85
CA GLU A 588 -21.37 11.44 28.85
C GLU A 588 -20.19 12.31 28.43
N GLU A 589 -19.24 12.55 29.34
CA GLU A 589 -17.97 13.22 29.02
C GLU A 589 -17.18 12.41 27.99
N LEU A 590 -17.04 11.10 28.20
CA LEU A 590 -16.32 10.21 27.30
C LEU A 590 -16.95 10.15 25.91
N LYS A 591 -18.29 10.18 25.80
CA LYS A 591 -18.99 10.20 24.51
C LYS A 591 -18.73 11.48 23.71
N LYS A 592 -18.60 12.62 24.41
CA LYS A 592 -18.41 13.97 23.85
C LYS A 592 -16.96 14.31 23.54
N MET A 593 -16.01 13.49 23.97
CA MET A 593 -14.60 13.69 23.66
C MET A 593 -14.39 13.71 22.14
N PRO A 594 -13.45 14.53 21.64
CA PRO A 594 -13.08 14.50 20.23
C PRO A 594 -12.58 13.11 19.80
N VAL A 595 -12.82 12.77 18.54
CA VAL A 595 -12.39 11.48 17.98
C VAL A 595 -10.87 11.32 18.06
N SER A 596 -10.12 12.42 17.92
CA SER A 596 -8.66 12.46 18.07
C SER A 596 -8.16 11.90 19.41
N GLU A 597 -8.89 12.09 20.52
CA GLU A 597 -8.50 11.54 21.81
C GLU A 597 -8.75 10.02 21.90
N HIS A 598 -9.82 9.55 21.28
CA HIS A 598 -10.10 8.12 21.18
C HIS A 598 -9.03 7.41 20.33
N THR A 599 -8.65 8.01 19.20
CA THR A 599 -7.68 7.41 18.27
C THR A 599 -6.27 7.41 18.85
N ARG A 600 -5.90 8.44 19.63
CA ARG A 600 -4.63 8.48 20.38
C ARG A 600 -4.44 7.27 21.28
N ILE A 601 -5.51 6.83 21.97
CA ILE A 601 -5.49 5.63 22.81
C ILE A 601 -5.57 4.38 21.93
N GLY A 602 -6.42 4.40 20.91
CA GLY A 602 -6.62 3.30 19.97
C GLY A 602 -5.36 2.87 19.22
N SER A 603 -4.42 3.78 18.97
CA SER A 603 -3.11 3.49 18.36
C SER A 603 -2.26 2.47 19.11
N PHE A 604 -2.48 2.31 20.42
CA PHE A 604 -1.69 1.41 21.28
C PHE A 604 -2.47 0.20 21.77
N LYS A 605 -3.76 0.09 21.45
CA LYS A 605 -4.61 -1.01 21.90
C LYS A 605 -4.84 -2.02 20.80
N THR A 606 -4.70 -3.29 21.16
CA THR A 606 -5.06 -4.45 20.33
C THR A 606 -6.36 -5.07 20.84
N LYS A 607 -6.99 -5.91 20.03
CA LYS A 607 -8.23 -6.62 20.36
C LYS A 607 -9.36 -5.70 20.81
N VAL A 608 -9.39 -4.47 20.31
CA VAL A 608 -10.47 -3.51 20.63
C VAL A 608 -11.79 -4.01 20.06
N ILE A 609 -11.82 -4.31 18.76
CA ILE A 609 -13.02 -4.76 18.04
C ILE A 609 -13.47 -6.17 18.46
N PRO A 610 -12.60 -7.19 18.63
CA PRO A 610 -13.02 -8.51 19.11
C PRO A 610 -13.69 -8.43 20.49
N THR A 611 -13.15 -7.62 21.39
CA THR A 611 -13.76 -7.36 22.71
C THR A 611 -15.10 -6.65 22.55
N SER A 612 -15.18 -5.65 21.66
CA SER A 612 -16.42 -4.90 21.40
C SER A 612 -17.52 -5.78 20.82
N LEU A 613 -17.19 -6.74 19.96
CA LEU A 613 -18.14 -7.71 19.40
C LEU A 613 -18.75 -8.60 20.49
N ILE A 614 -17.94 -9.05 21.45
CA ILE A 614 -18.43 -9.85 22.58
C ILE A 614 -19.30 -9.00 23.52
N LEU A 615 -18.85 -7.78 23.83
CA LEU A 615 -19.61 -6.83 24.66
C LEU A 615 -20.99 -6.54 24.08
N ALA A 616 -21.04 -6.24 22.78
CA ALA A 616 -22.29 -5.94 22.08
C ALA A 616 -23.18 -7.19 21.94
N SER A 617 -22.59 -8.38 21.75
CA SER A 617 -23.36 -9.63 21.57
C SER A 617 -23.95 -10.18 22.87
N LYS A 618 -23.21 -10.11 23.99
CA LYS A 618 -23.59 -10.74 25.27
C LYS A 618 -24.14 -9.75 26.30
N GLY A 619 -23.85 -8.45 26.16
CA GLY A 619 -24.18 -7.44 27.18
C GLY A 619 -23.42 -7.67 28.49
N CYS A 620 -22.19 -8.18 28.44
CA CYS A 620 -21.40 -8.59 29.61
C CYS A 620 -20.47 -7.47 30.13
N LEU A 621 -19.78 -7.72 31.24
CA LEU A 621 -18.72 -6.85 31.77
C LEU A 621 -17.43 -6.98 30.93
N ILE A 622 -16.57 -5.97 31.00
CA ILE A 622 -15.32 -5.91 30.22
C ILE A 622 -14.37 -7.06 30.54
N HIS A 623 -14.23 -7.43 31.81
CA HIS A 623 -13.36 -8.53 32.22
C HIS A 623 -13.87 -9.87 31.70
N GLU A 624 -15.19 -10.09 31.70
CA GLU A 624 -15.80 -11.32 31.16
C GLU A 624 -15.56 -11.44 29.64
N ALA A 625 -15.65 -10.33 28.91
CA ALA A 625 -15.34 -10.32 27.48
C ALA A 625 -13.85 -10.66 27.22
N MET A 626 -12.95 -10.10 28.02
CA MET A 626 -11.51 -10.39 27.94
C MET A 626 -11.20 -11.86 28.27
N GLU A 627 -11.84 -12.43 29.29
CA GLU A 627 -11.70 -13.85 29.64
C GLU A 627 -12.15 -14.79 28.51
N ILE A 628 -13.22 -14.44 27.80
CA ILE A 628 -13.67 -15.20 26.63
C ILE A 628 -12.59 -15.17 25.54
N LEU A 629 -11.98 -14.01 25.26
CA LEU A 629 -10.90 -13.91 24.27
C LEU A 629 -9.61 -14.61 24.69
N LEU A 630 -9.35 -14.75 25.98
CA LEU A 630 -8.24 -15.56 26.48
C LEU A 630 -8.49 -17.05 26.24
N LYS A 631 -9.73 -17.52 26.43
CA LYS A 631 -10.13 -18.91 26.14
C LYS A 631 -10.19 -19.20 24.64
N PHE A 632 -10.59 -18.21 23.84
CA PHE A 632 -10.74 -18.32 22.39
C PHE A 632 -9.96 -17.19 21.70
N PRO A 633 -8.65 -17.38 21.45
CA PRO A 633 -7.79 -16.35 20.87
C PRO A 633 -8.24 -15.91 19.47
N VAL A 634 -8.89 -16.80 18.73
CA VAL A 634 -9.49 -16.51 17.42
C VAL A 634 -10.96 -16.14 17.61
N ILE A 635 -11.32 -14.90 17.25
CA ILE A 635 -12.65 -14.33 17.50
C ILE A 635 -13.78 -15.17 16.88
N ARG A 636 -13.55 -15.84 15.74
CA ARG A 636 -14.52 -16.74 15.13
C ARG A 636 -15.02 -17.81 16.11
N ALA A 637 -14.11 -18.44 16.84
CA ALA A 637 -14.46 -19.49 17.80
C ALA A 637 -15.26 -18.93 18.97
N ALA A 638 -14.88 -17.74 19.46
CA ALA A 638 -15.63 -17.04 20.50
C ALA A 638 -17.06 -16.69 20.06
N LEU A 639 -17.22 -16.11 18.86
CA LEU A 639 -18.53 -15.73 18.33
C LEU A 639 -19.41 -16.95 18.02
N ALA A 640 -18.84 -18.02 17.47
CA ALA A 640 -19.57 -19.27 17.22
C ALA A 640 -20.17 -19.84 18.52
N GLN A 641 -19.44 -19.79 19.64
CA GLN A 641 -19.96 -20.21 20.93
C GLN A 641 -21.10 -19.29 21.42
N LEU A 642 -20.95 -17.97 21.29
CA LEU A 642 -21.95 -17.00 21.77
C LEU A 642 -23.26 -17.04 20.96
N TRP A 643 -23.14 -17.14 19.64
CA TRP A 643 -24.31 -17.12 18.75
C TRP A 643 -25.02 -18.48 18.66
N SER A 644 -24.31 -19.60 18.84
CA SER A 644 -24.95 -20.92 18.95
C SER A 644 -25.82 -21.06 20.21
N VAL A 645 -25.44 -20.42 21.32
CA VAL A 645 -26.23 -20.37 22.56
C VAL A 645 -27.45 -19.45 22.42
N SER A 646 -27.31 -18.33 21.72
CA SER A 646 -28.41 -17.38 21.48
C SER A 646 -29.53 -17.98 20.62
N ASN A 647 -29.19 -18.79 19.61
CA ASN A 647 -30.18 -19.51 18.79
C ASN A 647 -30.93 -20.61 19.56
N LYS A 648 -30.31 -21.25 20.56
CA LYS A 648 -31.03 -22.19 21.45
C LYS A 648 -31.99 -21.49 22.42
N THR A 649 -31.70 -20.24 22.78
CA THR A 649 -32.53 -19.47 23.71
C THR A 649 -33.76 -18.90 22.98
N MET A 650 -33.64 -18.48 21.71
CA MET A 650 -34.81 -18.10 20.90
C MET A 650 -35.72 -19.28 20.56
N ALA A 651 -35.19 -20.49 20.38
CA ALA A 651 -36.00 -21.70 20.15
C ALA A 651 -36.85 -22.12 21.38
N HIS A 652 -36.48 -21.69 22.59
CA HIS A 652 -37.24 -21.94 23.81
C HIS A 652 -38.32 -20.89 24.12
N PHE A 653 -38.36 -19.77 23.39
CA PHE A 653 -39.45 -18.79 23.45
C PHE A 653 -40.45 -18.94 22.28
N SER A 654 -40.24 -19.91 21.38
CA SER A 654 -41.12 -20.23 20.25
C SER A 654 -41.79 -21.60 20.37
N THR A 655 -42.00 -22.11 21.59
CA THR A 655 -42.86 -23.28 21.87
C THR A 655 -43.75 -23.03 23.07
#